data_AF-A0A496AL65-F1
#
_entry.id   AF-A0A496AL65-F1
#
_cell.length_a   1.000
_cell.length_b   1.000
_cell.length_c   1.000
_cell.angle_alpha   90.00
_cell.angle_beta   90.00
_cell.angle_gamma   90.00
#
_symmetry.space_group_name_H-M   'P 1'
#
loop_
_entity.id
_entity.type
_entity.pdbx_description
1 polymer ?
#
loop_
_entity_poly.entity_id
_entity_poly.type
_entity_poly.pdbx_seq_one_letter_code
_entity_poly.pdbx_strand_id
1 'polypeptide(L)'
;MKVLKLILFFSFIFSVPVSIAYEYQWINNEEIEGADSVTEVKPLQVIFLDEPIEVVTHSASLRLMQKYSVYLGTEWSPGNAYRLLKTFESIPQLTNNPYHVEPTVPYSLWKLTRKHIQGDIEIDVRNRQTIVTVSEGAFTYTEPRLAEIEGVEGRYFSKRLHHAVVRFVTDDGRDRQAIEYILNKRYGISLNVPDYTELTRHTTGEHAARFTTFKDEEVLDLVNMIEEFPTGMHKITGLNYIIRRLDGTPHPLYPTAPAVAWTQSGYIEFMESAFLEQGADYIHRLILHEKAHFLWEYLFDDQLKQDWIELGGWYENPDDVDGWSTTKQLEFVSAYAHGKNPNEDMAESISHYIVRPDILRSRAPDKYQFIQDRIMHGTRYISRIREDLTFQVYNLYPDVVYPGRIIRVNIDVSGEPEADKRIVIEIELHQTGDLDTAQASSVRIFSDKGTYFDIWLYPIKNGIYTDTGHILRGEVVLSRYAAHGYWGPDAITLKDAQGNERHQSQTDFGWKLYINSPLADTEAPIYVKNSMRLSLSDDMENGRPLQILTAQWKIIEQNDIESISARANDESDETYSRHSFNFGTYDKQTGLATVKLIIPDYFQTGIYSLNHISMKDIALNTRGVYFTKPHSSIRDEEEILDEKPATIHIKTTNPDSNPPILDLNWITVTAEPTNPDEPNGETRVDITFRIKDDISGYSKTYIDLRDPHGVVHTFSHLHSDYYKTYFTEDPFDFKIYNKTIILPVGSVPGTWGISQMTVQDKAQNILRADFTEIVRFVVNDMSVISQYDVNGDGKIDILDLIMVANAFGTTENDSADVNGDGAVNIQDLVGVASHIGEGSLEAPTTHNLTANQIQSWITQATQVDDGSPAFQSGIRVLQDLLLELQPEKTELLPNYPNPFNPETWIPYKLANPSDIIINIYDSSGSLVRQLDLGHQSTGIYQIRSRAAYWDGRNKLGERVANGIYFYQLQTDSVSPPLRKMVILK
;
A
#
# COMPACT_ATOMS: atom_id res chain seq x y z
N MET A 1 -53.59 37.34 10.79
CA MET A 1 -53.26 38.43 9.85
C MET A 1 -51.81 38.84 10.12
N LYS A 2 -50.88 38.53 9.18
CA LYS A 2 -49.51 39.08 8.89
C LYS A 2 -48.48 39.26 10.05
N VAL A 3 -47.15 39.08 9.98
CA VAL A 3 -46.04 38.81 9.00
C VAL A 3 -44.76 38.80 9.93
N LEU A 4 -43.89 37.77 10.02
CA LEU A 4 -42.74 37.34 9.16
C LEU A 4 -41.32 37.76 9.71
N LYS A 5 -40.34 36.82 9.62
CA LYS A 5 -38.84 36.91 9.58
C LYS A 5 -38.05 37.27 10.87
N LEU A 6 -36.82 36.79 11.16
CA LEU A 6 -35.92 35.68 10.76
C LEU A 6 -34.55 35.87 11.52
N ILE A 7 -33.84 34.78 11.84
CA ILE A 7 -32.34 34.58 11.82
C ILE A 7 -31.40 34.94 13.02
N LEU A 8 -30.67 33.87 13.44
CA LEU A 8 -29.28 33.62 13.92
C LEU A 8 -28.63 34.52 15.03
N PHE A 9 -27.96 33.98 16.05
CA PHE A 9 -26.67 33.27 16.01
C PHE A 9 -26.39 32.63 17.40
N PHE A 10 -25.99 31.35 17.42
CA PHE A 10 -25.34 30.74 18.57
C PHE A 10 -23.84 31.07 18.51
N SER A 11 -23.30 31.68 19.56
CA SER A 11 -21.87 31.62 19.89
C SER A 11 -21.74 30.86 21.19
N PHE A 12 -21.15 29.67 21.15
CA PHE A 12 -20.66 29.01 22.35
C PHE A 12 -19.26 29.54 22.66
N ILE A 13 -19.08 29.97 23.90
CA ILE A 13 -17.82 30.41 24.49
C ILE A 13 -17.22 29.19 25.20
N PHE A 14 -16.03 28.75 24.79
CA PHE A 14 -15.23 27.84 25.60
C PHE A 14 -14.79 28.57 26.88
N SER A 15 -15.19 28.07 28.05
CA SER A 15 -14.69 28.54 29.33
C SER A 15 -14.08 27.38 30.10
N VAL A 16 -12.76 27.26 30.08
CA VAL A 16 -11.99 26.39 30.98
C VAL A 16 -11.56 27.22 32.19
N PRO A 17 -11.94 26.87 33.43
CA PRO A 17 -11.45 27.56 34.61
C PRO A 17 -10.03 27.08 34.94
N VAL A 18 -9.03 27.96 34.84
CA VAL A 18 -7.65 27.64 35.21
C VAL A 18 -7.35 28.19 36.61
N SER A 19 -7.33 27.32 37.61
CA SER A 19 -6.49 27.53 38.80
C SER A 19 -6.14 26.20 39.46
N ILE A 20 -5.03 25.58 39.08
CA ILE A 20 -4.36 24.57 39.91
C ILE A 20 -2.84 24.80 39.75
N ALA A 21 -2.12 24.89 40.87
CA ALA A 21 -0.67 24.96 40.88
C ALA A 21 -0.09 23.61 40.43
N TYR A 22 0.83 23.62 39.47
CA TYR A 22 1.48 22.42 38.94
C TYR A 22 2.90 22.30 39.51
N GLU A 23 3.24 21.11 40.01
CA GLU A 23 4.61 20.69 40.29
C GLU A 23 4.96 19.55 39.32
N TYR A 24 6.13 19.65 38.67
CA TYR A 24 6.61 18.69 37.67
C TYR A 24 7.81 17.93 38.24
N GLN A 25 7.74 16.60 38.22
CA GLN A 25 8.88 15.72 38.52
C GLN A 25 9.03 14.67 37.42
N TRP A 26 10.25 14.53 36.92
CA TRP A 26 10.64 13.52 35.94
C TRP A 26 11.50 12.45 36.63
N ILE A 27 11.19 11.18 36.41
CA ILE A 27 11.95 10.03 36.91
C ILE A 27 12.30 9.16 35.70
N ASN A 28 13.56 8.75 35.62
CA ASN A 28 14.06 7.83 34.62
C ASN A 28 14.03 6.40 35.18
N ASN A 29 13.27 5.52 34.54
CA ASN A 29 13.27 4.07 34.78
C ASN A 29 13.39 3.35 33.43
N GLU A 30 13.94 2.14 33.42
CA GLU A 30 14.33 1.37 32.21
C GLU A 30 13.16 0.91 31.32
N GLU A 31 11.97 1.49 31.46
CA GLU A 31 10.82 1.31 30.57
C GLU A 31 10.67 2.55 29.66
N ILE A 32 10.33 2.36 28.38
CA ILE A 32 10.17 3.47 27.40
C ILE A 32 9.00 4.42 27.78
N GLU A 33 8.17 4.03 28.74
CA GLU A 33 7.08 4.84 29.28
C GLU A 33 7.53 5.58 30.57
N GLY A 34 7.80 6.88 30.46
CA GLY A 34 7.87 7.75 31.63
C GLY A 34 6.46 7.93 32.22
N ALA A 35 6.28 7.60 33.51
CA ALA A 35 5.00 7.77 34.18
C ALA A 35 4.87 9.20 34.76
N ASP A 36 3.91 9.97 34.23
CA ASP A 36 3.46 11.24 34.82
C ASP A 36 2.58 10.94 36.05
N SER A 37 2.97 11.33 37.27
CA SER A 37 2.04 11.30 38.42
C SER A 37 1.51 12.70 38.72
N VAL A 38 0.19 12.87 38.65
CA VAL A 38 -0.51 14.13 38.92
C VAL A 38 -1.38 13.94 40.18
N THR A 39 -1.29 14.86 41.13
CA THR A 39 -2.26 14.98 42.24
C THR A 39 -3.67 15.17 41.68
N GLU A 40 -4.61 14.29 42.01
CA GLU A 40 -6.03 14.26 41.59
C GLU A 40 -6.56 15.57 40.95
N VAL A 41 -6.34 15.73 39.64
CA VAL A 41 -7.01 16.75 38.83
C VAL A 41 -8.29 16.11 38.32
N LYS A 42 -9.44 16.71 38.62
CA LYS A 42 -10.71 16.27 38.02
C LYS A 42 -10.53 16.25 36.50
N PRO A 43 -10.90 15.15 35.80
CA PRO A 43 -10.70 15.04 34.36
C PRO A 43 -11.33 16.25 33.65
N LEU A 44 -10.63 16.75 32.63
CA LEU A 44 -11.11 17.89 31.85
C LEU A 44 -12.46 17.51 31.24
N GLN A 45 -13.49 18.32 31.50
CA GLN A 45 -14.79 18.12 30.88
C GLN A 45 -14.85 18.93 29.59
N VAL A 46 -15.05 18.23 28.47
CA VAL A 46 -15.24 18.82 27.14
C VAL A 46 -16.69 18.56 26.74
N ILE A 47 -17.39 19.58 26.24
CA ILE A 47 -18.75 19.40 25.71
C ILE A 47 -18.62 18.87 24.29
N PHE A 48 -19.09 17.65 24.04
CA PHE A 48 -19.13 17.01 22.73
C PHE A 48 -20.56 16.55 22.47
N LEU A 49 -21.14 16.90 21.32
CA LEU A 49 -22.54 16.65 20.96
C LEU A 49 -23.54 17.10 22.05
N ASP A 50 -23.31 18.28 22.64
CA ASP A 50 -24.10 18.83 23.75
C ASP A 50 -24.06 18.02 25.06
N GLU A 51 -23.19 17.01 25.15
CA GLU A 51 -22.97 16.20 26.36
C GLU A 51 -21.59 16.50 26.96
N PRO A 52 -21.48 16.71 28.29
CA PRO A 52 -20.19 16.82 28.95
C PRO A 52 -19.50 15.45 28.98
N ILE A 53 -18.32 15.35 28.38
CA ILE A 53 -17.50 14.14 28.34
C ILE A 53 -16.17 14.40 29.07
N GLU A 54 -15.78 13.45 29.90
CA GLU A 54 -14.47 13.45 30.57
C GLU A 54 -13.38 12.97 29.61
N VAL A 55 -12.28 13.71 29.52
CA VAL A 55 -11.12 13.35 28.68
C VAL A 55 -9.84 13.25 29.51
N VAL A 56 -8.91 12.39 29.07
CA VAL A 56 -7.60 12.22 29.71
C VAL A 56 -6.65 13.38 29.38
N THR A 57 -5.79 13.76 30.34
CA THR A 57 -4.93 14.96 30.23
C THR A 57 -3.44 14.68 30.45
N HIS A 58 -2.95 13.49 30.08
CA HIS A 58 -1.51 13.22 30.07
C HIS A 58 -0.83 13.88 28.85
N SER A 59 0.50 13.97 28.84
CA SER A 59 1.27 14.75 27.85
C SER A 59 0.93 14.44 26.37
N ALA A 60 0.80 13.17 26.02
CA ALA A 60 0.45 12.76 24.64
C ALA A 60 -0.97 13.18 24.22
N SER A 61 -1.98 13.09 25.10
CA SER A 61 -3.35 13.48 24.76
C SER A 61 -3.45 14.99 24.57
N LEU A 62 -2.70 15.76 25.36
CA LEU A 62 -2.61 17.22 25.19
C LEU A 62 -1.99 17.60 23.83
N ARG A 63 -0.96 16.89 23.37
CA ARG A 63 -0.36 17.12 22.04
C ARG A 63 -1.31 16.73 20.91
N LEU A 64 -2.00 15.60 21.04
CA LEU A 64 -3.04 15.18 20.09
C LEU A 64 -4.15 16.21 19.96
N MET A 65 -4.63 16.72 21.10
CA MET A 65 -5.64 17.78 21.16
C MET A 65 -5.13 19.07 20.51
N GLN A 66 -3.93 19.52 20.85
CA GLN A 66 -3.37 20.78 20.34
C GLN A 66 -3.06 20.72 18.85
N LYS A 67 -2.41 19.65 18.38
CA LYS A 67 -1.88 19.56 17.01
C LYS A 67 -2.89 19.01 16.01
N TYR A 68 -3.79 18.11 16.44
CA TYR A 68 -4.69 17.39 15.54
C TYR A 68 -6.17 17.50 15.92
N SER A 69 -6.52 18.28 16.95
CA SER A 69 -7.91 18.39 17.43
C SER A 69 -8.51 17.04 17.87
N VAL A 70 -7.65 16.12 18.32
CA VAL A 70 -8.01 14.75 18.74
C VAL A 70 -8.18 14.70 20.26
N TYR A 71 -9.39 14.40 20.72
CA TYR A 71 -9.72 14.19 22.13
C TYR A 71 -9.85 12.71 22.42
N LEU A 72 -9.29 12.26 23.54
CA LEU A 72 -9.29 10.86 23.94
C LEU A 72 -10.24 10.64 25.13
N GLY A 73 -11.07 9.60 25.05
CA GLY A 73 -11.90 9.15 26.17
C GLY A 73 -11.08 8.66 27.38
N THR A 74 -11.75 8.47 28.53
CA THR A 74 -11.14 8.02 29.79
C THR A 74 -10.50 6.62 29.74
N GLU A 75 -10.86 5.82 28.74
CA GLU A 75 -10.37 4.46 28.52
C GLU A 75 -8.93 4.40 27.97
N TRP A 76 -8.37 5.52 27.52
CA TRP A 76 -7.03 5.57 26.93
C TRP A 76 -5.94 5.53 28.00
N SER A 77 -5.01 4.59 27.88
CA SER A 77 -3.77 4.59 28.65
C SER A 77 -2.78 5.63 28.10
N PRO A 78 -1.87 6.17 28.93
CA PRO A 78 -0.80 7.06 28.47
C PRO A 78 0.02 6.45 27.31
N GLY A 79 0.35 5.17 27.39
CA GLY A 79 1.07 4.43 26.35
C GLY A 79 0.31 4.35 25.02
N ASN A 80 -0.99 4.00 25.03
CA ASN A 80 -1.78 3.95 23.80
C ASN A 80 -1.94 5.33 23.17
N ALA A 81 -2.13 6.36 23.97
CA ALA A 81 -2.22 7.72 23.46
C ALA A 81 -0.88 8.23 22.89
N TYR A 82 0.25 7.85 23.48
CA TYR A 82 1.57 8.12 22.93
C TYR A 82 1.78 7.41 21.59
N ARG A 83 1.41 6.12 21.49
CA ARG A 83 1.46 5.34 20.25
C ARG A 83 0.61 5.99 19.16
N LEU A 84 -0.62 6.40 19.48
CA LEU A 84 -1.48 7.14 18.56
C LEU A 84 -0.82 8.44 18.09
N LEU A 85 -0.26 9.23 19.01
CA LEU A 85 0.47 10.46 18.68
C LEU A 85 1.63 10.19 17.70
N LYS A 86 2.43 9.15 17.94
CA LYS A 86 3.54 8.77 17.06
C LYS A 86 3.09 8.33 15.67
N THR A 87 1.99 7.58 15.60
CA THR A 87 1.37 7.25 14.32
C THR A 87 0.92 8.50 13.57
N PHE A 88 0.20 9.42 14.24
CA PHE A 88 -0.18 10.69 13.64
C PHE A 88 1.02 11.51 13.16
N GLU A 89 2.09 11.60 13.95
CA GLU A 89 3.33 12.29 13.57
C GLU A 89 4.03 11.66 12.36
N SER A 90 3.85 10.35 12.13
CA SER A 90 4.46 9.64 10.99
C SER A 90 3.73 9.86 9.66
N ILE A 91 2.44 10.18 9.69
CA ILE A 91 1.61 10.35 8.50
C ILE A 91 1.60 11.82 8.07
N PRO A 92 2.03 12.16 6.84
CA PRO A 92 1.87 13.52 6.33
C PRO A 92 0.40 13.92 6.34
N GLN A 93 0.05 14.92 7.15
CA GLN A 93 -1.32 15.41 7.28
C GLN A 93 -1.36 16.88 7.69
N LEU A 94 -2.55 17.48 7.62
CA LEU A 94 -2.79 18.82 8.13
C LEU A 94 -2.71 18.84 9.66
N THR A 95 -2.16 19.92 10.20
CA THR A 95 -2.04 20.13 11.65
C THR A 95 -2.58 21.50 12.00
N ASN A 96 -3.10 21.66 13.22
CA ASN A 96 -3.43 22.97 13.76
C ASN A 96 -2.20 23.87 13.77
N ASN A 97 -2.40 25.10 13.35
CA ASN A 97 -1.39 26.13 13.51
C ASN A 97 -1.38 26.58 14.97
N PRO A 98 -0.27 26.40 15.73
CA PRO A 98 -0.22 26.76 17.15
C PRO A 98 -0.40 28.27 17.41
N TYR A 99 -0.38 29.09 16.36
CA TYR A 99 -0.56 30.54 16.42
C TYR A 99 -1.97 31.02 16.08
N HIS A 100 -2.89 30.11 15.69
CA HIS A 100 -4.30 30.45 15.45
C HIS A 100 -5.15 30.15 16.69
N VAL A 101 -6.10 31.03 16.99
CA VAL A 101 -7.01 30.89 18.15
C VAL A 101 -8.06 29.80 17.91
N GLU A 102 -8.47 29.64 16.66
CA GLU A 102 -9.41 28.59 16.23
C GLU A 102 -8.62 27.46 15.55
N PRO A 103 -8.90 26.18 15.87
CA PRO A 103 -8.26 25.07 15.19
C PRO A 103 -8.65 25.02 13.71
N THR A 104 -7.67 24.67 12.88
CA THR A 104 -7.85 24.51 11.44
C THR A 104 -8.24 23.09 11.06
N VAL A 105 -8.01 22.12 11.96
CA VAL A 105 -8.41 20.72 11.80
C VAL A 105 -9.71 20.47 12.60
N PRO A 106 -10.74 19.84 12.01
CA PRO A 106 -11.99 19.51 12.72
C PRO A 106 -11.76 18.66 13.96
N TYR A 107 -12.62 18.85 14.96
CA TYR A 107 -12.55 18.09 16.21
C TYR A 107 -13.01 16.64 16.06
N SER A 108 -12.30 15.74 16.71
CA SER A 108 -12.69 14.32 16.81
C SER A 108 -12.55 13.78 18.23
N LEU A 109 -13.48 12.92 18.64
CA LEU A 109 -13.45 12.18 19.90
C LEU A 109 -13.13 10.71 19.62
N TRP A 110 -12.04 10.22 20.19
CA TRP A 110 -11.54 8.87 19.96
C TRP A 110 -11.82 7.96 21.15
N LYS A 111 -12.33 6.78 20.84
CA LYS A 111 -12.70 5.72 21.77
C LYS A 111 -12.01 4.42 21.42
N LEU A 112 -11.83 3.56 22.42
CA LEU A 112 -11.31 2.20 22.22
C LEU A 112 -12.43 1.17 22.32
N THR A 113 -12.31 0.10 21.54
CA THR A 113 -13.19 -1.06 21.62
C THR A 113 -12.40 -2.35 21.58
N ARG A 114 -12.84 -3.36 22.34
CA ARG A 114 -12.33 -4.73 22.25
C ARG A 114 -12.91 -5.53 21.10
N LYS A 115 -13.94 -4.98 20.43
CA LYS A 115 -14.54 -5.63 19.25
C LYS A 115 -13.56 -5.56 18.08
N HIS A 116 -13.57 -6.62 17.28
CA HIS A 116 -13.03 -6.58 15.94
C HIS A 116 -13.96 -5.75 15.06
N ILE A 117 -13.39 -4.77 14.38
CA ILE A 117 -14.08 -3.87 13.44
C ILE A 117 -13.24 -3.82 12.16
N GLN A 118 -13.92 -3.63 11.03
CA GLN A 118 -13.26 -3.59 9.72
C GLN A 118 -12.21 -2.48 9.68
N GLY A 119 -11.02 -2.77 9.15
CA GLY A 119 -9.92 -1.78 9.07
C GLY A 119 -9.42 -1.26 10.42
N ASP A 120 -9.80 -1.91 11.53
CA ASP A 120 -9.52 -1.49 12.91
C ASP A 120 -10.05 -0.12 13.33
N ILE A 121 -10.93 0.49 12.53
CA ILE A 121 -11.48 1.83 12.79
C ILE A 121 -12.92 1.98 12.28
N GLU A 122 -13.73 2.70 13.06
CA GLU A 122 -15.09 3.13 12.69
C GLU A 122 -15.18 4.64 12.88
N ILE A 123 -15.64 5.36 11.86
CA ILE A 123 -15.73 6.82 11.84
C ILE A 123 -17.20 7.22 11.73
N ASP A 124 -17.72 7.83 12.78
CA ASP A 124 -19.11 8.27 12.90
C ASP A 124 -19.19 9.79 12.96
N VAL A 125 -19.71 10.42 11.91
CA VAL A 125 -19.82 11.87 11.80
C VAL A 125 -21.24 12.31 12.15
N ARG A 126 -21.40 13.05 13.26
CA ARG A 126 -22.68 13.58 13.73
C ARG A 126 -22.59 15.10 13.94
N ASN A 127 -23.51 15.88 13.36
CA ASN A 127 -23.56 17.33 13.53
C ASN A 127 -22.22 18.06 13.30
N ARG A 128 -21.40 17.60 12.33
CA ARG A 128 -20.03 18.10 12.06
C ARG A 128 -18.99 17.83 13.17
N GLN A 129 -19.27 16.86 14.04
CA GLN A 129 -18.34 16.33 15.03
C GLN A 129 -18.10 14.86 14.74
N THR A 130 -16.85 14.42 14.83
CA THR A 130 -16.46 13.05 14.45
C THR A 130 -16.18 12.23 15.70
N ILE A 131 -16.87 11.10 15.85
CA ILE A 131 -16.53 10.07 16.83
C ILE A 131 -15.76 8.97 16.10
N VAL A 132 -14.57 8.65 16.59
CA VAL A 132 -13.73 7.59 16.05
C VAL A 132 -13.64 6.48 17.07
N THR A 133 -13.96 5.26 16.66
CA THR A 133 -13.77 4.06 17.50
C THR A 133 -12.66 3.22 16.89
N VAL A 134 -11.62 2.92 17.66
CA VAL A 134 -10.46 2.13 17.20
C VAL A 134 -10.40 0.81 17.96
N SER A 135 -10.06 -0.27 17.27
CA SER A 135 -9.84 -1.57 17.94
C SER A 135 -8.61 -1.53 18.85
N GLU A 136 -8.75 -2.01 20.09
CA GLU A 136 -7.60 -2.23 20.99
C GLU A 136 -6.58 -3.20 20.37
N GLY A 137 -7.04 -4.11 19.48
CA GLY A 137 -6.18 -5.04 18.76
C GLY A 137 -5.12 -4.35 17.89
N ALA A 138 -5.42 -3.18 17.34
CA ALA A 138 -4.47 -2.41 16.52
C ALA A 138 -3.23 -1.97 17.31
N PHE A 139 -3.31 -1.94 18.65
CA PHE A 139 -2.23 -1.53 19.55
C PHE A 139 -1.33 -2.69 20.02
N THR A 140 -1.71 -3.95 19.78
CA THR A 140 -1.06 -5.13 20.39
C THR A 140 0.43 -5.21 20.05
N TYR A 141 0.78 -5.00 18.78
CA TYR A 141 2.16 -5.01 18.29
C TYR A 141 2.59 -3.64 17.76
N THR A 142 1.97 -2.53 18.19
CA THR A 142 2.45 -1.20 17.76
C THR A 142 3.79 -0.84 18.40
N GLU A 143 4.07 -1.39 19.58
CA GLU A 143 5.37 -1.20 20.24
C GLU A 143 6.40 -2.16 19.65
N PRO A 144 7.56 -1.66 19.21
CA PRO A 144 8.71 -2.49 18.87
C PRO A 144 9.18 -3.24 20.12
N ARG A 145 8.74 -4.48 20.28
CA ARG A 145 9.10 -5.31 21.42
C ARG A 145 10.40 -6.03 21.12
N LEU A 146 11.32 -6.08 22.08
CA LEU A 146 12.52 -6.89 21.95
C LEU A 146 12.12 -8.36 21.86
N ALA A 147 12.57 -9.02 20.80
CA ALA A 147 12.47 -10.46 20.65
C ALA A 147 13.78 -11.00 20.10
N GLU A 148 14.00 -12.27 20.37
CA GLU A 148 14.98 -13.08 19.67
C GLU A 148 14.23 -13.97 18.70
N ILE A 149 14.55 -13.86 17.41
CA ILE A 149 14.04 -14.76 16.37
C ILE A 149 15.25 -15.46 15.76
N GLU A 150 15.27 -16.79 15.80
CA GLU A 150 16.35 -17.60 15.20
C GLU A 150 17.77 -17.15 15.63
N GLY A 151 17.95 -16.82 16.91
CA GLY A 151 19.26 -16.39 17.44
C GLY A 151 19.62 -14.92 17.18
N VAL A 152 18.73 -14.13 16.56
CA VAL A 152 18.96 -12.71 16.26
C VAL A 152 18.02 -11.86 17.09
N GLU A 153 18.58 -10.91 17.85
CA GLU A 153 17.82 -9.94 18.62
C GLU A 153 17.32 -8.79 17.73
N GLY A 154 16.12 -8.33 18.00
CA GLY A 154 15.53 -7.22 17.28
C GLY A 154 14.20 -6.81 17.83
N ARG A 155 13.52 -5.93 17.11
CA ARG A 155 12.25 -5.36 17.52
C ARG A 155 11.15 -5.78 16.56
N TYR A 156 10.10 -6.40 17.09
CA TYR A 156 8.92 -6.72 16.29
C TYR A 156 7.77 -5.75 16.53
N PHE A 157 7.12 -5.30 15.45
CA PHE A 157 5.96 -4.42 15.49
C PHE A 157 5.04 -4.61 14.26
N SER A 158 3.87 -3.98 14.29
CA SER A 158 2.80 -4.05 13.27
C SER A 158 2.35 -2.65 12.86
N LYS A 159 1.89 -2.54 11.61
CA LYS A 159 1.38 -1.29 11.01
C LYS A 159 -0.14 -1.16 11.06
N ARG A 160 -0.88 -2.07 11.71
CA ARG A 160 -2.35 -1.99 11.83
C ARG A 160 -2.87 -0.64 12.33
N LEU A 161 -2.26 -0.07 13.38
CA LEU A 161 -2.62 1.27 13.85
C LEU A 161 -2.33 2.36 12.80
N HIS A 162 -1.25 2.23 12.03
CA HIS A 162 -0.96 3.14 10.93
C HIS A 162 -2.05 3.08 9.86
N HIS A 163 -2.45 1.89 9.41
CA HIS A 163 -3.51 1.71 8.44
C HIS A 163 -4.85 2.30 8.91
N ALA A 164 -5.21 2.08 10.18
CA ALA A 164 -6.39 2.67 10.79
C ALA A 164 -6.35 4.22 10.80
N VAL A 165 -5.20 4.82 11.15
CA VAL A 165 -5.07 6.28 11.15
C VAL A 165 -5.04 6.86 9.73
N VAL A 166 -4.46 6.16 8.74
CA VAL A 166 -4.54 6.56 7.33
C VAL A 166 -5.99 6.66 6.87
N ARG A 167 -6.86 5.69 7.22
CA ARG A 167 -8.30 5.78 6.95
C ARG A 167 -8.90 7.05 7.55
N PHE A 168 -8.63 7.37 8.81
CA PHE A 168 -9.11 8.62 9.40
C PHE A 168 -8.62 9.87 8.68
N VAL A 169 -7.31 9.97 8.42
CA VAL A 169 -6.69 11.15 7.80
C VAL A 169 -7.22 11.40 6.39
N THR A 170 -7.65 10.35 5.71
CA THR A 170 -8.09 10.38 4.31
C THR A 170 -9.61 10.32 4.14
N ASP A 171 -10.38 10.41 5.24
CA ASP A 171 -11.83 10.22 5.24
C ASP A 171 -12.26 8.90 4.57
N ASP A 172 -11.57 7.82 4.97
CA ASP A 172 -11.72 6.47 4.45
C ASP A 172 -11.46 6.39 2.94
N GLY A 173 -10.42 7.10 2.46
CA GLY A 173 -10.04 7.18 1.05
C GLY A 173 -10.72 8.30 0.24
N ARG A 174 -11.78 8.92 0.78
CA ARG A 174 -12.59 9.95 0.08
C ARG A 174 -11.86 11.28 -0.11
N ASP A 175 -10.98 11.66 0.82
CA ASP A 175 -10.17 12.88 0.70
C ASP A 175 -8.95 12.63 -0.20
N ARG A 176 -9.16 12.86 -1.50
CA ARG A 176 -8.11 12.71 -2.53
C ARG A 176 -6.95 13.69 -2.37
N GLN A 177 -7.14 14.82 -1.69
CA GLN A 177 -6.04 15.75 -1.42
C GLN A 177 -5.14 15.22 -0.31
N ALA A 178 -5.72 14.64 0.75
CA ALA A 178 -4.96 13.99 1.81
C ALA A 178 -4.18 12.78 1.28
N ILE A 179 -4.81 11.94 0.45
CA ILE A 179 -4.15 10.82 -0.24
C ILE A 179 -2.95 11.31 -1.06
N GLU A 180 -3.16 12.28 -1.95
CA GLU A 180 -2.10 12.83 -2.79
C GLU A 180 -0.95 13.42 -1.95
N TYR A 181 -1.28 14.09 -0.84
CA TYR A 181 -0.29 14.66 0.07
C TYR A 181 0.56 13.57 0.73
N ILE A 182 -0.05 12.47 1.19
CA ILE A 182 0.66 11.31 1.74
C ILE A 182 1.55 10.69 0.66
N LEU A 183 0.99 10.37 -0.51
CA LEU A 183 1.71 9.73 -1.61
C LEU A 183 2.93 10.55 -2.05
N ASN A 184 2.75 11.86 -2.23
CA ASN A 184 3.83 12.74 -2.67
C ASN A 184 4.92 12.90 -1.60
N LYS A 185 4.52 13.23 -0.35
CA LYS A 185 5.49 13.55 0.71
C LYS A 185 6.22 12.31 1.21
N ARG A 186 5.53 11.18 1.33
CA ARG A 186 6.06 9.97 1.92
C ARG A 186 6.69 9.04 0.89
N TYR A 187 6.05 8.83 -0.26
CA TYR A 187 6.48 7.83 -1.24
C TYR A 187 7.02 8.43 -2.54
N GLY A 188 6.86 9.74 -2.77
CA GLY A 188 7.30 10.40 -4.01
C GLY A 188 6.42 10.08 -5.22
N ILE A 189 5.21 9.58 -4.99
CA ILE A 189 4.28 9.11 -6.03
C ILE A 189 3.11 10.09 -6.13
N SER A 190 2.49 10.16 -7.31
CA SER A 190 1.28 10.94 -7.57
C SER A 190 0.22 10.09 -8.28
N LEU A 191 -1.06 10.33 -7.98
CA LEU A 191 -2.18 9.81 -8.77
C LEU A 191 -2.63 10.82 -9.84
N ASN A 192 -2.15 12.07 -9.74
CA ASN A 192 -2.54 13.17 -10.60
C ASN A 192 -1.59 13.30 -11.78
N VAL A 193 -1.94 12.66 -12.90
CA VAL A 193 -1.18 12.76 -14.15
C VAL A 193 -1.55 14.06 -14.90
N PRO A 194 -0.60 14.97 -15.16
CA PRO A 194 -0.88 16.21 -15.88
C PRO A 194 -1.18 16.00 -17.37
N ASP A 195 -0.47 15.05 -18.00
CA ASP A 195 -0.63 14.73 -19.42
C ASP A 195 -0.44 13.22 -19.65
N TYR A 196 -1.56 12.50 -19.77
CA TYR A 196 -1.57 11.07 -20.09
C TYR A 196 -0.97 10.76 -21.46
N THR A 197 -1.05 11.69 -22.41
CA THR A 197 -0.51 11.50 -23.75
C THR A 197 1.00 11.38 -23.71
N GLU A 198 1.65 12.25 -22.95
CA GLU A 198 3.11 12.19 -22.79
C GLU A 198 3.52 11.00 -21.92
N LEU A 199 2.80 10.75 -20.82
CA LEU A 199 3.08 9.62 -19.92
C LEU A 199 3.09 8.28 -20.67
N THR A 200 2.10 8.06 -21.53
CA THR A 200 1.93 6.78 -22.24
C THR A 200 2.57 6.77 -23.63
N ARG A 201 3.23 7.85 -24.07
CA ARG A 201 3.73 8.01 -25.45
C ARG A 201 4.63 6.86 -25.90
N HIS A 202 5.40 6.29 -24.98
CA HIS A 202 6.33 5.19 -25.23
C HIS A 202 5.80 3.79 -24.87
N THR A 203 4.60 3.73 -24.29
CA THR A 203 3.94 2.49 -23.85
C THR A 203 2.72 2.24 -24.73
N THR A 204 1.50 2.52 -24.24
CA THR A 204 0.25 2.28 -24.95
C THR A 204 -0.15 3.39 -25.93
N GLY A 205 0.39 4.61 -25.77
CA GLY A 205 0.08 5.77 -26.61
C GLY A 205 -1.37 6.26 -26.47
N GLU A 206 -1.91 6.21 -25.26
CA GLU A 206 -3.32 6.50 -24.95
C GLU A 206 -3.53 7.80 -24.17
N HIS A 207 -4.73 8.38 -24.30
CA HIS A 207 -5.10 9.61 -23.60
C HIS A 207 -5.89 9.33 -22.31
N ALA A 208 -6.13 10.39 -21.53
CA ALA A 208 -6.81 10.34 -20.23
C ALA A 208 -8.19 9.64 -20.25
N ALA A 209 -8.87 9.58 -21.41
CA ALA A 209 -10.18 8.93 -21.55
C ALA A 209 -10.16 7.40 -21.34
N ARG A 210 -8.98 6.78 -21.29
CA ARG A 210 -8.76 5.34 -21.03
C ARG A 210 -8.59 5.02 -19.54
N PHE A 211 -8.54 6.04 -18.70
CA PHE A 211 -8.23 5.95 -17.28
C PHE A 211 -9.35 6.56 -16.45
N THR A 212 -9.40 6.16 -15.17
CA THR A 212 -10.33 6.67 -14.16
C THR A 212 -9.58 6.86 -12.84
N THR A 213 -10.24 7.40 -11.82
CA THR A 213 -9.70 7.47 -10.47
C THR A 213 -9.83 6.12 -9.76
N PHE A 214 -8.91 5.82 -8.85
CA PHE A 214 -9.04 4.67 -7.95
C PHE A 214 -10.27 4.79 -7.06
N LYS A 215 -10.89 3.66 -6.73
CA LYS A 215 -11.95 3.61 -5.71
C LYS A 215 -11.38 3.86 -4.31
N ASP A 216 -12.23 4.15 -3.34
CA ASP A 216 -11.81 4.50 -1.98
C ASP A 216 -10.98 3.38 -1.33
N GLU A 217 -11.44 2.13 -1.35
CA GLU A 217 -10.69 0.98 -0.82
C GLU A 217 -9.43 0.66 -1.63
N GLU A 218 -9.48 0.78 -2.97
CA GLU A 218 -8.33 0.50 -3.84
C GLU A 218 -7.12 1.40 -3.48
N VAL A 219 -7.37 2.68 -3.17
CA VAL A 219 -6.30 3.62 -2.84
C VAL A 219 -5.75 3.43 -1.42
N LEU A 220 -6.61 2.97 -0.50
CA LEU A 220 -6.17 2.62 0.86
C LEU A 220 -5.24 1.40 0.82
N ASP A 221 -5.56 0.37 0.04
CA ASP A 221 -4.68 -0.78 -0.18
C ASP A 221 -3.33 -0.34 -0.76
N LEU A 222 -3.32 0.58 -1.74
CA LEU A 222 -2.08 1.13 -2.32
C LEU A 222 -1.20 1.80 -1.26
N VAL A 223 -1.76 2.74 -0.50
CA VAL A 223 -1.01 3.50 0.52
C VAL A 223 -0.47 2.57 1.60
N ASN A 224 -1.30 1.65 2.09
CA ASN A 224 -0.95 0.75 3.18
C ASN A 224 0.13 -0.25 2.76
N MET A 225 0.04 -0.84 1.57
CA MET A 225 1.03 -1.83 1.13
C MET A 225 2.38 -1.21 0.80
N ILE A 226 2.41 0.00 0.25
CA ILE A 226 3.69 0.70 0.05
C ILE A 226 4.37 1.01 1.40
N GLU A 227 3.59 1.27 2.46
CA GLU A 227 4.12 1.48 3.82
C GLU A 227 4.84 0.26 4.39
N GLU A 228 4.43 -0.95 4.01
CA GLU A 228 5.00 -2.21 4.55
C GLU A 228 6.46 -2.43 4.16
N PHE A 229 6.93 -1.82 3.06
CA PHE A 229 8.35 -1.84 2.71
C PHE A 229 9.21 -1.15 3.80
N PRO A 230 10.50 -1.50 3.91
CA PRO A 230 11.45 -0.71 4.68
C PRO A 230 11.43 0.77 4.28
N THR A 231 11.61 1.69 5.25
CA THR A 231 11.48 3.13 5.02
C THR A 231 12.45 3.64 3.95
N GLY A 232 13.63 3.03 3.83
CA GLY A 232 14.59 3.32 2.75
C GLY A 232 14.10 2.97 1.34
N MET A 233 13.05 2.16 1.22
CA MET A 233 12.42 1.74 -0.05
C MET A 233 11.08 2.42 -0.32
N HIS A 234 10.63 3.32 0.58
CA HIS A 234 9.37 4.06 0.40
C HIS A 234 9.44 4.94 -0.84
N LYS A 235 10.51 5.72 -0.98
CA LYS A 235 10.81 6.52 -2.18
C LYS A 235 11.79 5.77 -3.07
N ILE A 236 11.38 5.50 -4.30
CA ILE A 236 12.24 4.85 -5.29
C ILE A 236 12.37 5.79 -6.48
N THR A 237 13.59 6.00 -6.94
CA THR A 237 13.86 6.75 -8.18
C THR A 237 13.11 6.09 -9.33
N GLY A 238 12.46 6.89 -10.17
CA GLY A 238 11.76 6.41 -11.36
C GLY A 238 10.27 6.14 -11.18
N LEU A 239 9.78 5.76 -9.99
CA LEU A 239 8.32 5.58 -9.79
C LEU A 239 7.66 6.93 -9.46
N ASN A 240 7.01 7.53 -10.46
CA ASN A 240 6.37 8.85 -10.33
C ASN A 240 4.85 8.76 -10.22
N TYR A 241 4.22 7.85 -10.96
CA TYR A 241 2.75 7.77 -11.05
C TYR A 241 2.21 6.37 -10.82
N ILE A 242 1.01 6.30 -10.23
CA ILE A 242 0.19 5.08 -10.23
C ILE A 242 -1.17 5.46 -10.82
N ILE A 243 -1.64 4.71 -11.82
CA ILE A 243 -2.86 5.04 -12.57
C ILE A 243 -3.82 3.86 -12.64
N ARG A 244 -5.12 4.15 -12.79
CA ARG A 244 -6.20 3.17 -12.85
C ARG A 244 -6.89 3.22 -14.20
N ARG A 245 -6.95 2.09 -14.91
CA ARG A 245 -7.67 2.00 -16.19
C ARG A 245 -9.18 2.05 -15.98
N LEU A 246 -9.92 2.43 -17.01
CA LEU A 246 -11.39 2.45 -16.98
C LEU A 246 -11.97 1.05 -16.69
N ASP A 247 -13.03 1.00 -15.90
CA ASP A 247 -13.71 -0.26 -15.55
C ASP A 247 -14.20 -1.02 -16.78
N GLY A 248 -14.08 -2.35 -16.71
CA GLY A 248 -14.39 -3.25 -17.80
C GLY A 248 -13.38 -3.26 -18.96
N THR A 249 -12.28 -2.52 -18.89
CA THR A 249 -11.28 -2.50 -19.97
C THR A 249 -10.03 -3.33 -19.61
N PRO A 250 -9.67 -4.35 -20.42
CA PRO A 250 -8.38 -5.03 -20.27
C PRO A 250 -7.24 -4.15 -20.79
N HIS A 251 -5.99 -4.46 -20.43
CA HIS A 251 -4.83 -3.76 -20.97
C HIS A 251 -4.70 -4.00 -22.49
N PRO A 252 -4.41 -2.98 -23.32
CA PRO A 252 -4.42 -3.11 -24.78
C PRO A 252 -3.29 -3.98 -25.34
N LEU A 253 -2.14 -4.05 -24.67
CA LEU A 253 -1.00 -4.87 -25.10
C LEU A 253 -0.91 -6.21 -24.37
N TYR A 254 -1.52 -6.30 -23.18
CA TYR A 254 -1.42 -7.46 -22.28
C TYR A 254 -2.79 -7.77 -21.67
N PRO A 255 -3.78 -8.22 -22.47
CA PRO A 255 -5.18 -8.24 -22.04
C PRO A 255 -5.50 -9.09 -20.81
N THR A 256 -4.60 -10.00 -20.43
CA THR A 256 -4.72 -10.86 -19.25
C THR A 256 -4.02 -10.31 -18.01
N ALA A 257 -3.19 -9.27 -18.14
CA ALA A 257 -2.48 -8.68 -17.00
C ALA A 257 -3.48 -7.93 -16.09
N PRO A 258 -3.37 -8.06 -14.75
CA PRO A 258 -4.14 -7.28 -13.79
C PRO A 258 -3.46 -5.95 -13.41
N ALA A 259 -2.14 -5.86 -13.54
CA ALA A 259 -1.36 -4.63 -13.46
C ALA A 259 -0.12 -4.72 -14.38
N VAL A 260 0.51 -3.58 -14.68
CA VAL A 260 1.74 -3.49 -15.46
C VAL A 260 2.63 -2.36 -14.93
N ALA A 261 3.88 -2.68 -14.59
CA ALA A 261 4.92 -1.71 -14.24
C ALA A 261 5.73 -1.25 -15.46
N TRP A 262 5.62 0.04 -15.80
CA TRP A 262 6.40 0.67 -16.85
C TRP A 262 7.61 1.41 -16.26
N THR A 263 8.62 0.66 -15.84
CA THR A 263 9.79 1.21 -15.10
C THR A 263 10.49 2.34 -15.83
N GLN A 264 10.63 2.26 -17.16
CA GLN A 264 11.26 3.28 -18.01
C GLN A 264 10.41 4.54 -18.23
N SER A 265 9.08 4.43 -18.11
CA SER A 265 8.15 5.57 -18.22
C SER A 265 7.68 6.10 -16.86
N GLY A 266 8.06 5.41 -15.79
CA GLY A 266 7.91 5.84 -14.42
C GLY A 266 6.51 5.73 -13.84
N TYR A 267 5.72 4.75 -14.28
CA TYR A 267 4.39 4.53 -13.73
C TYR A 267 3.98 3.05 -13.63
N ILE A 268 3.01 2.78 -12.77
CA ILE A 268 2.30 1.49 -12.70
C ILE A 268 0.85 1.73 -13.10
N GLU A 269 0.29 0.86 -13.95
CA GLU A 269 -1.14 0.87 -14.25
C GLU A 269 -1.85 -0.36 -13.73
N PHE A 270 -3.01 -0.15 -13.11
CA PHE A 270 -3.88 -1.21 -12.61
C PHE A 270 -5.17 -1.29 -13.44
N MET A 271 -5.59 -2.52 -13.73
CA MET A 271 -6.87 -2.84 -14.37
C MET A 271 -7.90 -3.14 -13.30
N GLU A 272 -9.17 -3.07 -13.67
CA GLU A 272 -10.26 -3.53 -12.81
C GLU A 272 -10.08 -4.97 -12.31
N SER A 273 -9.52 -5.86 -13.14
CA SER A 273 -9.27 -7.26 -12.79
C SER A 273 -8.31 -7.45 -11.62
N ALA A 274 -7.50 -6.44 -11.26
CA ALA A 274 -6.70 -6.47 -10.05
C ALA A 274 -7.57 -6.47 -8.77
N PHE A 275 -8.70 -5.79 -8.81
CA PHE A 275 -9.55 -5.52 -7.65
C PHE A 275 -10.88 -6.28 -7.69
N LEU A 276 -11.34 -6.68 -8.86
CA LEU A 276 -12.60 -7.40 -9.04
C LEU A 276 -12.46 -8.88 -8.65
N GLU A 277 -13.31 -9.35 -7.75
CA GLU A 277 -13.42 -10.76 -7.29
C GLU A 277 -12.17 -11.36 -6.62
N GLN A 278 -11.09 -10.60 -6.46
CA GLN A 278 -9.86 -11.03 -5.78
C GLN A 278 -9.94 -10.86 -4.26
N GLY A 279 -9.11 -11.59 -3.51
CA GLY A 279 -8.90 -11.37 -2.07
C GLY A 279 -7.99 -10.17 -1.76
N ALA A 280 -7.99 -9.69 -0.52
CA ALA A 280 -7.03 -8.70 -0.03
C ALA A 280 -5.58 -9.19 -0.17
N ASP A 281 -5.28 -10.45 0.21
CA ASP A 281 -3.94 -11.06 0.06
C ASP A 281 -3.41 -10.98 -1.40
N TYR A 282 -4.30 -11.20 -2.38
CA TYR A 282 -3.96 -11.09 -3.80
C TYR A 282 -3.64 -9.65 -4.21
N ILE A 283 -4.48 -8.69 -3.81
CA ILE A 283 -4.32 -7.27 -4.12
C ILE A 283 -3.03 -6.76 -3.49
N HIS A 284 -2.80 -7.08 -2.22
CA HIS A 284 -1.63 -6.70 -1.46
C HIS A 284 -0.34 -7.22 -2.09
N ARG A 285 -0.31 -8.52 -2.43
CA ARG A 285 0.80 -9.11 -3.20
C ARG A 285 1.04 -8.36 -4.51
N LEU A 286 -0.02 -8.11 -5.29
CA LEU A 286 0.11 -7.47 -6.61
C LEU A 286 0.70 -6.06 -6.50
N ILE A 287 0.26 -5.23 -5.54
CA ILE A 287 0.79 -3.88 -5.35
C ILE A 287 2.30 -3.92 -5.04
N LEU A 288 2.71 -4.82 -4.15
CA LEU A 288 4.11 -5.00 -3.78
C LEU A 288 4.95 -5.54 -4.95
N HIS A 289 4.37 -6.45 -5.73
CA HIS A 289 4.98 -7.04 -6.94
C HIS A 289 5.32 -5.93 -7.94
N GLU A 290 4.35 -5.09 -8.32
CA GLU A 290 4.58 -4.03 -9.31
C GLU A 290 5.64 -3.02 -8.84
N LYS A 291 5.65 -2.69 -7.54
CA LYS A 291 6.69 -1.83 -6.96
C LYS A 291 8.07 -2.49 -6.96
N ALA A 292 8.15 -3.81 -6.80
CA ALA A 292 9.41 -4.54 -6.79
C ALA A 292 10.15 -4.49 -8.15
N HIS A 293 9.44 -4.34 -9.28
CA HIS A 293 10.10 -4.08 -10.57
C HIS A 293 10.90 -2.77 -10.58
N PHE A 294 10.46 -1.74 -9.85
CA PHE A 294 11.23 -0.50 -9.71
C PHE A 294 12.45 -0.68 -8.80
N LEU A 295 12.38 -1.56 -7.80
CA LEU A 295 13.57 -1.95 -7.01
C LEU A 295 14.58 -2.67 -7.90
N TRP A 296 14.10 -3.61 -8.73
CA TRP A 296 14.93 -4.30 -9.71
C TRP A 296 15.62 -3.31 -10.66
N GLU A 297 14.87 -2.38 -11.25
CA GLU A 297 15.44 -1.45 -12.23
C GLU A 297 16.43 -0.46 -11.59
N TYR A 298 16.06 0.15 -10.46
CA TYR A 298 16.75 1.34 -9.97
C TYR A 298 17.52 1.17 -8.65
N LEU A 299 17.23 0.14 -7.85
CA LEU A 299 17.91 -0.08 -6.57
C LEU A 299 18.93 -1.22 -6.64
N PHE A 300 18.65 -2.28 -7.39
CA PHE A 300 19.47 -3.48 -7.42
C PHE A 300 20.63 -3.38 -8.41
N ASP A 301 21.85 -3.60 -7.92
CA ASP A 301 23.04 -3.67 -8.76
C ASP A 301 23.10 -4.97 -9.60
N ASP A 302 23.97 -4.96 -10.61
CA ASP A 302 24.12 -6.09 -11.53
C ASP A 302 24.57 -7.37 -10.81
N GLN A 303 25.38 -7.27 -9.76
CA GLN A 303 25.86 -8.45 -9.04
C GLN A 303 24.72 -9.13 -8.28
N LEU A 304 23.88 -8.37 -7.58
CA LEU A 304 22.68 -8.88 -6.91
C LEU A 304 21.76 -9.59 -7.90
N LYS A 305 21.55 -9.00 -9.09
CA LYS A 305 20.74 -9.59 -10.16
C LYS A 305 21.35 -10.91 -10.67
N GLN A 306 22.66 -10.95 -10.91
CA GLN A 306 23.33 -12.17 -11.34
C GLN A 306 23.27 -13.28 -10.28
N ASP A 307 23.47 -12.95 -9.01
CA ASP A 307 23.38 -13.92 -7.93
C ASP A 307 21.96 -14.49 -7.79
N TRP A 308 20.93 -13.67 -8.04
CA TRP A 308 19.55 -14.13 -8.11
C TRP A 308 19.28 -15.05 -9.31
N ILE A 309 19.81 -14.71 -10.48
CA ILE A 309 19.73 -15.54 -11.70
C ILE A 309 20.35 -16.93 -11.44
N GLU A 310 21.55 -16.97 -10.88
CA GLU A 310 22.23 -18.22 -10.52
C GLU A 310 21.42 -19.01 -9.48
N LEU A 311 20.94 -18.33 -8.43
CA LEU A 311 20.13 -18.94 -7.38
C LEU A 311 18.83 -19.56 -7.94
N GLY A 312 18.18 -18.91 -8.88
CA GLY A 312 16.98 -19.40 -9.54
C GLY A 312 17.25 -20.47 -10.61
N GLY A 313 18.52 -20.77 -10.93
CA GLY A 313 18.88 -21.68 -12.02
C GLY A 313 18.45 -21.16 -13.39
N TRP A 314 18.36 -19.84 -13.53
CA TRP A 314 17.89 -19.18 -14.74
C TRP A 314 18.98 -19.14 -15.81
N TYR A 315 18.57 -19.32 -17.07
CA TYR A 315 19.43 -19.20 -18.24
C TYR A 315 18.64 -18.59 -19.41
N GLU A 316 19.33 -17.85 -20.27
CA GLU A 316 18.74 -17.31 -21.49
C GLU A 316 18.38 -18.44 -22.45
N ASN A 317 17.14 -18.45 -22.92
CA ASN A 317 16.62 -19.44 -23.86
C ASN A 317 15.90 -18.74 -25.02
N PRO A 318 16.50 -18.68 -26.23
CA PRO A 318 15.88 -18.01 -27.38
C PRO A 318 14.68 -18.78 -27.95
N ASP A 319 14.51 -20.05 -27.59
CA ASP A 319 13.35 -20.86 -27.98
C ASP A 319 12.15 -20.65 -27.02
N ASP A 320 12.34 -19.85 -25.96
CA ASP A 320 11.27 -19.43 -25.06
C ASP A 320 10.78 -18.03 -25.40
N VAL A 321 9.47 -17.81 -25.37
CA VAL A 321 8.85 -16.52 -25.73
C VAL A 321 9.23 -15.40 -24.76
N ASP A 322 9.49 -15.74 -23.50
CA ASP A 322 9.93 -14.78 -22.49
C ASP A 322 11.48 -14.62 -22.48
N GLY A 323 12.19 -15.40 -23.31
CA GLY A 323 13.64 -15.35 -23.49
C GLY A 323 14.46 -16.02 -22.38
N TRP A 324 13.79 -16.61 -21.37
CA TRP A 324 14.40 -17.21 -20.20
C TRP A 324 13.79 -18.58 -19.90
N SER A 325 14.59 -19.45 -19.30
CA SER A 325 14.13 -20.72 -18.75
C SER A 325 14.91 -21.03 -17.47
N THR A 326 14.38 -21.93 -16.64
CA THR A 326 15.03 -22.35 -15.39
C THR A 326 15.23 -23.86 -15.35
N THR A 327 16.30 -24.31 -14.69
CA THR A 327 16.51 -25.74 -14.40
C THR A 327 15.76 -26.24 -13.16
N LYS A 328 15.14 -25.33 -12.39
CA LYS A 328 14.46 -25.63 -11.12
C LYS A 328 12.95 -25.75 -11.32
N GLN A 329 12.30 -26.67 -10.61
CA GLN A 329 10.87 -26.99 -10.78
C GLN A 329 10.01 -26.76 -9.52
N LEU A 330 10.62 -26.65 -8.34
CA LEU A 330 9.92 -26.63 -7.04
C LEU A 330 10.17 -25.34 -6.23
N GLU A 331 11.27 -24.64 -6.48
CA GLU A 331 11.74 -23.52 -5.68
C GLU A 331 11.18 -22.17 -6.15
N PHE A 332 9.87 -22.14 -6.39
CA PHE A 332 9.12 -20.97 -6.83
C PHE A 332 7.81 -20.82 -6.05
N VAL A 333 7.47 -19.58 -5.72
CA VAL A 333 6.24 -19.26 -4.96
C VAL A 333 4.97 -19.35 -5.80
N SER A 334 5.09 -19.25 -7.13
CA SER A 334 3.96 -19.39 -8.06
C SER A 334 4.43 -19.86 -9.44
N ALA A 335 3.48 -20.37 -10.24
CA ALA A 335 3.72 -20.73 -11.64
C ALA A 335 4.15 -19.52 -12.48
N TYR A 336 3.68 -18.32 -12.12
CA TYR A 336 4.05 -17.08 -12.79
C TYR A 336 5.52 -16.73 -12.56
N ALA A 337 6.02 -16.82 -11.32
CA ALA A 337 7.43 -16.63 -11.00
C ALA A 337 8.34 -17.61 -11.78
N HIS A 338 7.93 -18.87 -11.89
CA HIS A 338 8.68 -19.90 -12.63
C HIS A 338 8.65 -19.69 -14.16
N GLY A 339 7.50 -19.25 -14.70
CA GLY A 339 7.24 -19.30 -16.14
C GLY A 339 7.66 -18.08 -16.93
N LYS A 340 8.21 -17.03 -16.29
CA LYS A 340 8.50 -15.76 -16.95
C LYS A 340 9.99 -15.46 -17.08
N ASN A 341 10.59 -14.82 -16.09
CA ASN A 341 11.99 -14.41 -16.13
C ASN A 341 12.49 -14.10 -14.70
N PRO A 342 13.81 -13.87 -14.51
CA PRO A 342 14.38 -13.60 -13.19
C PRO A 342 13.81 -12.37 -12.47
N ASN A 343 13.36 -11.35 -13.21
CA ASN A 343 12.76 -10.13 -12.63
C ASN A 343 11.36 -10.42 -12.07
N GLU A 344 10.51 -11.13 -12.82
CA GLU A 344 9.18 -11.57 -12.34
C GLU A 344 9.30 -12.50 -11.13
N ASP A 345 10.28 -13.41 -11.13
CA ASP A 345 10.59 -14.27 -9.99
C ASP A 345 11.00 -13.47 -8.75
N MET A 346 11.85 -12.46 -8.92
CA MET A 346 12.25 -11.57 -7.82
C MET A 346 11.05 -10.77 -7.29
N ALA A 347 10.26 -10.15 -8.17
CA ALA A 347 9.11 -9.33 -7.78
C ALA A 347 8.04 -10.16 -7.05
N GLU A 348 7.74 -11.36 -7.55
CA GLU A 348 6.81 -12.28 -6.91
C GLU A 348 7.37 -12.80 -5.57
N SER A 349 8.67 -13.06 -5.48
CA SER A 349 9.30 -13.53 -4.23
C SER A 349 9.35 -12.43 -3.16
N ILE A 350 9.65 -11.18 -3.53
CA ILE A 350 9.65 -10.03 -2.60
C ILE A 350 8.25 -9.75 -2.07
N SER A 351 7.24 -9.75 -2.94
CA SER A 351 5.86 -9.53 -2.50
C SER A 351 5.42 -10.61 -1.51
N HIS A 352 5.69 -11.88 -1.80
CA HIS A 352 5.42 -12.98 -0.87
C HIS A 352 6.24 -12.89 0.42
N TYR A 353 7.49 -12.44 0.37
CA TYR A 353 8.30 -12.24 1.58
C TYR A 353 7.61 -11.32 2.59
N ILE A 354 6.89 -10.29 2.12
CA ILE A 354 6.20 -9.33 2.97
C ILE A 354 4.84 -9.87 3.44
N VAL A 355 3.95 -10.30 2.52
CA VAL A 355 2.55 -10.63 2.88
C VAL A 355 2.38 -12.06 3.38
N ARG A 356 3.21 -12.99 2.88
CA ARG A 356 3.09 -14.44 3.11
C ARG A 356 4.46 -15.14 3.13
N PRO A 357 5.36 -14.77 4.06
CA PRO A 357 6.74 -15.24 4.08
C PRO A 357 6.86 -16.77 4.15
N ASP A 358 5.90 -17.45 4.78
CA ASP A 358 5.94 -18.89 5.00
C ASP A 358 5.88 -19.71 3.70
N ILE A 359 5.22 -19.22 2.64
CA ILE A 359 5.22 -19.92 1.33
C ILE A 359 6.59 -19.87 0.67
N LEU A 360 7.29 -18.74 0.80
CA LEU A 360 8.65 -18.61 0.28
C LEU A 360 9.62 -19.43 1.14
N ARG A 361 9.49 -19.38 2.47
CA ARG A 361 10.33 -20.15 3.40
C ARG A 361 10.16 -21.66 3.20
N SER A 362 8.95 -22.14 2.93
CA SER A 362 8.67 -23.57 2.72
C SER A 362 9.09 -24.07 1.34
N ARG A 363 8.90 -23.26 0.28
CA ARG A 363 9.22 -23.68 -1.10
C ARG A 363 10.64 -23.39 -1.53
N ALA A 364 11.22 -22.26 -1.12
CA ALA A 364 12.51 -21.78 -1.59
C ALA A 364 13.30 -21.09 -0.45
N PRO A 365 13.79 -21.87 0.55
CA PRO A 365 14.47 -21.33 1.72
C PRO A 365 15.71 -20.48 1.37
N ASP A 366 16.45 -20.83 0.32
CA ASP A 366 17.62 -20.05 -0.11
C ASP A 366 17.21 -18.69 -0.69
N LYS A 367 16.10 -18.62 -1.44
CA LYS A 367 15.52 -17.35 -1.92
C LYS A 367 14.99 -16.52 -0.77
N TYR A 368 14.34 -17.15 0.20
CA TYR A 368 13.90 -16.49 1.44
C TYR A 368 15.09 -15.83 2.15
N GLN A 369 16.19 -16.57 2.33
CA GLN A 369 17.41 -16.06 2.96
C GLN A 369 18.08 -14.96 2.14
N PHE A 370 18.11 -15.09 0.81
CA PHE A 370 18.63 -14.08 -0.10
C PHE A 370 17.90 -12.74 0.08
N ILE A 371 16.56 -12.77 0.05
CA ILE A 371 15.75 -11.56 0.22
C ILE A 371 15.94 -10.98 1.61
N GLN A 372 15.93 -11.83 2.65
CA GLN A 372 16.17 -11.40 4.02
C GLN A 372 17.48 -10.65 4.16
N ASP A 373 18.59 -11.26 3.75
CA ASP A 373 19.92 -10.75 4.07
C ASP A 373 20.39 -9.63 3.13
N ARG A 374 20.07 -9.76 1.84
CA ARG A 374 20.65 -8.88 0.80
C ARG A 374 19.72 -7.79 0.32
N ILE A 375 18.41 -7.93 0.54
CA ILE A 375 17.41 -6.95 0.10
C ILE A 375 16.79 -6.26 1.31
N MET A 376 16.33 -7.03 2.29
CA MET A 376 15.59 -6.51 3.45
C MET A 376 16.50 -6.16 4.65
N HIS A 377 17.82 -6.29 4.49
CA HIS A 377 18.84 -5.99 5.51
C HIS A 377 18.53 -6.65 6.86
N GLY A 378 18.19 -7.94 6.83
CA GLY A 378 17.83 -8.72 7.99
C GLY A 378 16.40 -8.47 8.51
N THR A 379 15.66 -7.48 7.99
CA THR A 379 14.24 -7.32 8.33
C THR A 379 13.47 -8.58 7.96
N ARG A 380 12.72 -9.13 8.91
CA ARG A 380 11.87 -10.31 8.72
C ARG A 380 10.40 -9.92 8.84
N TYR A 381 9.56 -10.67 8.14
CA TYR A 381 8.11 -10.55 8.22
C TYR A 381 7.52 -11.86 8.76
N ILE A 382 6.42 -11.72 9.49
CA ILE A 382 5.59 -12.82 9.96
C ILE A 382 4.15 -12.44 9.65
N SER A 383 3.40 -13.33 9.01
CA SER A 383 1.99 -13.13 8.74
C SER A 383 1.17 -13.98 9.71
N ARG A 384 0.49 -13.34 10.65
CA ARG A 384 -0.22 -14.02 11.76
C ARG A 384 -1.72 -13.95 11.61
N ILE A 385 -2.40 -15.07 11.73
CA ILE A 385 -3.87 -15.12 11.74
C ILE A 385 -4.37 -14.84 13.14
N ARG A 386 -5.53 -14.17 13.25
CA ARG A 386 -6.27 -13.97 14.49
C ARG A 386 -6.43 -15.28 15.26
N GLU A 387 -6.04 -15.30 16.54
CA GLU A 387 -5.89 -16.55 17.32
C GLU A 387 -7.19 -17.37 17.42
N ASP A 388 -8.34 -16.71 17.63
CA ASP A 388 -9.66 -17.33 17.70
C ASP A 388 -10.17 -17.89 16.36
N LEU A 389 -9.45 -17.61 15.26
CA LEU A 389 -9.70 -18.16 13.93
C LEU A 389 -8.68 -19.24 13.53
N THR A 390 -7.84 -19.68 14.46
CA THR A 390 -6.87 -20.76 14.25
C THR A 390 -7.35 -22.08 14.84
N PHE A 391 -6.83 -23.19 14.29
CA PHE A 391 -7.07 -24.54 14.77
C PHE A 391 -5.88 -25.45 14.47
N GLN A 392 -5.78 -26.58 15.18
CA GLN A 392 -4.69 -27.55 15.00
C GLN A 392 -5.08 -28.67 14.04
N VAL A 393 -4.17 -28.99 13.12
CA VAL A 393 -4.22 -30.20 12.29
C VAL A 393 -3.14 -31.16 12.77
N TYR A 394 -3.51 -32.42 12.93
CA TYR A 394 -2.61 -33.48 13.39
C TYR A 394 -2.34 -34.47 12.27
N ASN A 395 -1.06 -34.77 12.03
CA ASN A 395 -0.60 -35.77 11.10
C ASN A 395 0.65 -36.44 11.67
N LEU A 396 0.57 -37.75 11.95
CA LEU A 396 1.69 -38.52 12.52
C LEU A 396 2.77 -38.87 11.49
N TYR A 397 2.44 -38.78 10.20
CA TYR A 397 3.32 -39.14 9.09
C TYR A 397 3.35 -38.01 8.04
N PRO A 398 3.87 -36.82 8.40
CA PRO A 398 3.91 -35.69 7.48
C PRO A 398 5.06 -35.84 6.49
N ASP A 399 4.79 -36.45 5.35
CA ASP A 399 5.72 -36.45 4.21
C ASP A 399 5.25 -35.39 3.20
N VAL A 400 6.05 -34.34 2.99
CA VAL A 400 5.82 -33.38 1.91
C VAL A 400 6.36 -33.99 0.62
N VAL A 401 5.46 -34.59 -0.16
CA VAL A 401 5.79 -35.20 -1.44
C VAL A 401 5.12 -34.40 -2.54
N TYR A 402 5.92 -33.75 -3.38
CA TYR A 402 5.41 -33.04 -4.54
C TYR A 402 4.94 -34.04 -5.62
N PRO A 403 3.99 -33.66 -6.48
CA PRO A 403 3.65 -34.44 -7.67
C PRO A 403 4.91 -34.90 -8.43
N GLY A 404 4.89 -36.12 -8.95
CA GLY A 404 5.98 -36.64 -9.77
C GLY A 404 6.23 -35.79 -11.02
N ARG A 405 7.48 -35.74 -11.49
CA ARG A 405 7.81 -35.06 -12.77
C ARG A 405 7.16 -35.77 -13.96
N ILE A 406 6.82 -35.06 -15.02
CA ILE A 406 6.35 -35.69 -16.27
C ILE A 406 7.48 -36.53 -16.86
N ILE A 407 7.21 -37.81 -17.14
CA ILE A 407 8.13 -38.75 -17.80
C ILE A 407 7.62 -39.24 -19.15
N ARG A 408 6.33 -39.08 -19.42
CA ARG A 408 5.72 -39.37 -20.71
C ARG A 408 4.61 -38.38 -21.00
N VAL A 409 4.56 -37.93 -22.24
CA VAL A 409 3.42 -37.24 -22.84
C VAL A 409 2.95 -38.08 -24.01
N ASN A 410 1.67 -38.39 -24.06
CA ASN A 410 1.01 -39.04 -25.19
C ASN A 410 -0.12 -38.13 -25.69
N ILE A 411 -0.08 -37.78 -26.97
CA ILE A 411 -1.01 -36.87 -27.59
C ILE A 411 -1.64 -37.62 -28.77
N ASP A 412 -2.95 -37.84 -28.70
CA ASP A 412 -3.75 -38.37 -29.79
C ASP A 412 -4.52 -37.23 -30.44
N VAL A 413 -4.30 -37.03 -31.74
CA VAL A 413 -5.04 -36.06 -32.56
C VAL A 413 -5.79 -36.85 -33.61
N SER A 414 -7.11 -36.80 -33.56
CA SER A 414 -7.99 -37.49 -34.50
C SER A 414 -8.92 -36.50 -35.21
N GLY A 415 -9.27 -36.82 -36.46
CA GLY A 415 -10.09 -35.98 -37.34
C GLY A 415 -9.44 -35.79 -38.72
N GLU A 416 -10.24 -35.91 -39.78
CA GLU A 416 -9.81 -35.65 -41.15
C GLU A 416 -9.36 -34.18 -41.32
N PRO A 417 -8.56 -33.84 -42.36
CA PRO A 417 -8.07 -32.47 -42.56
C PRO A 417 -9.14 -31.39 -42.47
N GLU A 418 -10.30 -31.58 -43.11
CA GLU A 418 -11.43 -30.63 -43.12
C GLU A 418 -12.47 -30.86 -41.99
N ALA A 419 -12.18 -31.77 -41.05
CA ALA A 419 -13.02 -32.04 -39.88
C ALA A 419 -12.45 -31.41 -38.60
N ASP A 420 -13.28 -31.27 -37.58
CA ASP A 420 -12.84 -30.81 -36.27
C ASP A 420 -11.88 -31.84 -35.65
N LYS A 421 -10.91 -31.37 -34.88
CA LYS A 421 -9.84 -32.18 -34.32
C LYS A 421 -10.15 -32.52 -32.88
N ARG A 422 -10.31 -33.81 -32.58
CA ARG A 422 -10.41 -34.31 -31.21
C ARG A 422 -9.00 -34.58 -30.71
N ILE A 423 -8.62 -33.88 -29.65
CA ILE A 423 -7.30 -33.95 -29.03
C ILE A 423 -7.46 -34.61 -27.66
N VAL A 424 -6.71 -35.69 -27.43
CA VAL A 424 -6.59 -36.32 -26.12
C VAL A 424 -5.15 -36.24 -25.70
N ILE A 425 -4.91 -35.60 -24.56
CA ILE A 425 -3.58 -35.49 -23.95
C ILE A 425 -3.57 -36.37 -22.72
N GLU A 426 -2.56 -37.22 -22.62
CA GLU A 426 -2.28 -38.03 -21.44
C GLU A 426 -0.83 -37.82 -21.01
N ILE A 427 -0.62 -37.46 -19.75
CA ILE A 427 0.70 -37.35 -19.15
C ILE A 427 0.88 -38.45 -18.10
N GLU A 428 2.10 -38.94 -17.98
CA GLU A 428 2.51 -39.87 -16.92
C GLU A 428 3.56 -39.20 -16.04
N LEU A 429 3.33 -39.26 -14.74
CA LEU A 429 4.21 -38.74 -13.71
C LEU A 429 5.14 -39.85 -13.23
N HIS A 430 6.38 -39.49 -12.94
CA HIS A 430 7.35 -40.38 -12.31
C HIS A 430 6.82 -40.84 -10.96
N GLN A 431 6.76 -42.16 -10.75
CA GLN A 431 6.27 -42.75 -9.52
C GLN A 431 7.44 -43.25 -8.66
N THR A 432 7.61 -42.62 -7.50
CA THR A 432 8.56 -42.99 -6.44
C THR A 432 7.86 -43.53 -5.19
N GLY A 433 6.59 -43.17 -4.99
CA GLY A 433 5.76 -43.66 -3.90
C GLY A 433 4.27 -43.63 -4.24
N ASP A 434 3.42 -43.70 -3.22
CA ASP A 434 1.97 -43.55 -3.39
C ASP A 434 1.51 -42.08 -3.21
N LEU A 435 2.38 -41.20 -2.70
CA LEU A 435 2.07 -39.81 -2.37
C LEU A 435 2.47 -38.79 -3.46
N ASP A 436 3.35 -39.14 -4.42
CA ASP A 436 3.75 -38.25 -5.53
C ASP A 436 2.73 -38.23 -6.68
N THR A 437 1.45 -38.32 -6.32
CA THR A 437 0.32 -38.22 -7.24
C THR A 437 -0.08 -36.75 -7.47
N ALA A 438 -0.76 -36.46 -8.57
CA ALA A 438 -1.45 -35.19 -8.75
C ALA A 438 -2.97 -35.39 -8.64
N GLN A 439 -3.68 -34.34 -8.24
CA GLN A 439 -5.14 -34.23 -8.25
C GLN A 439 -5.64 -33.60 -9.54
N ALA A 440 -4.88 -32.66 -10.10
CA ALA A 440 -5.21 -32.02 -11.37
C ALA A 440 -3.99 -31.32 -11.96
N SER A 441 -4.10 -30.96 -13.23
CA SER A 441 -3.24 -29.98 -13.88
C SER A 441 -4.08 -29.12 -14.82
N SER A 442 -3.73 -27.84 -14.93
CA SER A 442 -4.27 -26.95 -15.97
C SER A 442 -3.11 -26.47 -16.82
N VAL A 443 -3.30 -26.48 -18.13
CA VAL A 443 -2.27 -26.06 -19.08
C VAL A 443 -2.90 -25.28 -20.24
N ARG A 444 -2.27 -24.15 -20.58
CA ARG A 444 -2.57 -23.38 -21.78
C ARG A 444 -1.69 -23.86 -22.92
N ILE A 445 -2.28 -24.05 -24.10
CA ILE A 445 -1.58 -24.52 -25.28
C ILE A 445 -1.74 -23.46 -26.38
N PHE A 446 -0.62 -22.93 -26.85
CA PHE A 446 -0.53 -21.89 -27.86
C PHE A 446 -0.23 -22.48 -29.25
N SER A 447 -0.70 -21.80 -30.29
CA SER A 447 -0.26 -22.01 -31.67
C SER A 447 0.90 -21.09 -32.03
N ASP A 448 1.60 -21.39 -33.13
CA ASP A 448 2.60 -20.50 -33.73
C ASP A 448 2.04 -19.11 -34.16
N LYS A 449 0.71 -18.93 -34.11
CA LYS A 449 0.01 -17.67 -34.40
C LYS A 449 -0.45 -16.92 -33.15
N GLY A 450 -0.19 -17.44 -31.96
CA GLY A 450 -0.57 -16.83 -30.68
C GLY A 450 -2.01 -17.09 -30.25
N THR A 451 -2.81 -17.80 -31.05
CA THR A 451 -4.11 -18.33 -30.57
C THR A 451 -3.87 -19.44 -29.55
N TYR A 452 -4.79 -19.61 -28.60
CA TYR A 452 -4.61 -20.59 -27.53
C TYR A 452 -5.92 -21.20 -27.05
N PHE A 453 -5.82 -22.38 -26.43
CA PHE A 453 -6.89 -22.97 -25.63
C PHE A 453 -6.32 -23.49 -24.31
N ASP A 454 -7.18 -23.55 -23.29
CA ASP A 454 -6.86 -24.11 -21.98
C ASP A 454 -7.43 -25.54 -21.88
N ILE A 455 -6.68 -26.47 -21.28
CA ILE A 455 -7.14 -27.83 -21.02
C ILE A 455 -6.83 -28.24 -19.58
N TRP A 456 -7.80 -28.87 -18.93
CA TRP A 456 -7.63 -29.52 -17.64
C TRP A 456 -7.31 -31.00 -17.83
N LEU A 457 -6.29 -31.47 -17.12
CA LEU A 457 -5.91 -32.88 -17.04
C LEU A 457 -6.30 -33.41 -15.67
N TYR A 458 -7.06 -34.51 -15.64
CA TYR A 458 -7.51 -35.15 -14.41
C TYR A 458 -6.96 -36.57 -14.29
N PRO A 459 -6.68 -37.07 -13.07
CA PRO A 459 -6.17 -38.40 -12.85
C PRO A 459 -7.11 -39.49 -13.37
N ILE A 460 -6.54 -40.52 -13.97
CA ILE A 460 -7.27 -41.69 -14.44
C ILE A 460 -6.62 -43.00 -13.98
N LYS A 461 -7.45 -44.01 -13.70
CA LYS A 461 -7.03 -45.39 -13.47
C LYS A 461 -7.91 -46.32 -14.30
N ASN A 462 -7.31 -47.11 -15.17
CA ASN A 462 -8.03 -47.99 -16.12
C ASN A 462 -9.08 -47.22 -16.96
N GLY A 463 -8.81 -45.96 -17.30
CA GLY A 463 -9.70 -45.10 -18.10
C GLY A 463 -10.87 -44.47 -17.33
N ILE A 464 -10.92 -44.64 -16.00
CA ILE A 464 -11.93 -44.02 -15.13
C ILE A 464 -11.25 -42.92 -14.31
N TYR A 465 -11.90 -41.75 -14.19
CA TYR A 465 -11.39 -40.65 -13.38
C TYR A 465 -11.28 -41.03 -11.89
N THR A 466 -10.20 -40.58 -11.25
CA THR A 466 -9.92 -40.77 -9.83
C THR A 466 -9.55 -39.43 -9.18
N ASP A 467 -9.60 -39.36 -7.86
CA ASP A 467 -9.29 -38.13 -7.12
C ASP A 467 -7.81 -37.75 -7.21
N THR A 468 -6.92 -38.75 -7.21
CA THR A 468 -5.48 -38.57 -7.43
C THR A 468 -4.92 -39.70 -8.31
N GLY A 469 -3.74 -39.48 -8.89
CA GLY A 469 -3.01 -40.51 -9.65
C GLY A 469 -1.76 -39.99 -10.36
N HIS A 470 -1.05 -40.91 -11.02
CA HIS A 470 0.16 -40.61 -11.81
C HIS A 470 -0.10 -40.51 -13.31
N ILE A 471 -1.31 -40.84 -13.78
CA ILE A 471 -1.69 -40.68 -15.19
C ILE A 471 -2.83 -39.67 -15.22
N LEU A 472 -2.61 -38.53 -15.89
CA LEU A 472 -3.62 -37.50 -16.03
C LEU A 472 -4.03 -37.40 -17.48
N ARG A 473 -5.33 -37.25 -17.74
CA ARG A 473 -5.90 -37.14 -19.08
C ARG A 473 -6.81 -35.92 -19.18
N GLY A 474 -6.71 -35.21 -20.29
CA GLY A 474 -7.67 -34.21 -20.73
C GLY A 474 -8.07 -34.45 -22.17
N GLU A 475 -9.24 -33.93 -22.53
CA GLU A 475 -9.78 -34.01 -23.88
C GLU A 475 -10.39 -32.67 -24.28
N VAL A 476 -10.13 -32.26 -25.52
CA VAL A 476 -10.71 -31.05 -26.11
C VAL A 476 -11.00 -31.29 -27.60
N VAL A 477 -12.02 -30.61 -28.13
CA VAL A 477 -12.30 -30.57 -29.56
C VAL A 477 -11.93 -29.19 -30.09
N LEU A 478 -11.01 -29.17 -31.04
CA LEU A 478 -10.56 -27.97 -31.72
C LEU A 478 -11.25 -27.88 -33.08
N SER A 479 -11.74 -26.70 -33.44
CA SER A 479 -12.39 -26.45 -34.73
C SER A 479 -11.47 -26.78 -35.92
N ARG A 480 -12.07 -27.23 -37.03
CA ARG A 480 -11.38 -27.37 -38.33
C ARG A 480 -10.76 -26.07 -38.86
N TYR A 481 -11.17 -24.92 -38.33
CA TYR A 481 -10.67 -23.60 -38.69
C TYR A 481 -9.52 -23.13 -37.79
N ALA A 482 -9.18 -23.85 -36.72
CA ALA A 482 -8.05 -23.47 -35.89
C ALA A 482 -6.73 -23.47 -36.66
N ALA A 483 -5.78 -22.66 -36.20
CA ALA A 483 -4.47 -22.50 -36.83
C ALA A 483 -3.80 -23.86 -37.13
N HIS A 484 -3.35 -24.02 -38.37
CA HIS A 484 -2.52 -25.15 -38.76
C HIS A 484 -1.10 -24.97 -38.20
N GLY A 485 -0.41 -26.08 -37.94
CA GLY A 485 0.98 -26.04 -37.48
C GLY A 485 1.17 -26.70 -36.13
N TYR A 486 2.28 -26.36 -35.47
CA TYR A 486 2.59 -26.89 -34.14
C TYR A 486 1.87 -26.07 -33.07
N TRP A 487 1.45 -26.78 -32.03
CA TRP A 487 0.85 -26.21 -30.83
C TRP A 487 1.60 -26.74 -29.61
N GLY A 488 1.84 -25.89 -28.61
CA GLY A 488 2.64 -26.24 -27.44
C GLY A 488 2.28 -25.41 -26.21
N PRO A 489 2.48 -25.96 -25.00
CA PRO A 489 2.40 -25.19 -23.78
C PRO A 489 3.73 -24.50 -23.47
N ASP A 490 3.69 -23.35 -22.82
CA ASP A 490 4.90 -22.70 -22.27
C ASP A 490 5.36 -23.41 -21.00
N ALA A 491 4.40 -23.68 -20.11
CA ALA A 491 4.60 -24.37 -18.84
C ALA A 491 3.36 -25.17 -18.43
N ILE A 492 3.56 -26.13 -17.54
CA ILE A 492 2.51 -26.93 -16.91
C ILE A 492 2.72 -26.94 -15.39
N THR A 493 1.63 -26.77 -14.65
CA THR A 493 1.63 -26.91 -13.19
C THR A 493 0.88 -28.16 -12.78
N LEU A 494 1.55 -29.04 -12.06
CA LEU A 494 0.96 -30.22 -11.44
C LEU A 494 0.64 -29.89 -9.99
N LYS A 495 -0.58 -30.19 -9.55
CA LYS A 495 -1.04 -29.92 -8.19
C LYS A 495 -1.56 -31.20 -7.54
N ASP A 496 -1.11 -31.50 -6.33
CA ASP A 496 -1.69 -32.60 -5.53
C ASP A 496 -2.92 -32.13 -4.73
N ALA A 497 -3.50 -33.04 -3.94
CA ALA A 497 -4.67 -32.72 -3.12
C ALA A 497 -4.33 -31.83 -1.91
N GLN A 498 -3.06 -31.79 -1.48
CA GLN A 498 -2.56 -30.98 -0.36
C GLN A 498 -2.14 -29.58 -0.79
N GLY A 499 -2.23 -29.26 -2.09
CA GLY A 499 -1.84 -27.98 -2.65
C GLY A 499 -0.34 -27.83 -2.93
N ASN A 500 0.45 -28.90 -2.85
CA ASN A 500 1.82 -28.86 -3.33
C ASN A 500 1.83 -28.81 -4.86
N GLU A 501 2.73 -28.00 -5.40
CA GLU A 501 2.80 -27.72 -6.83
C GLU A 501 4.18 -28.05 -7.38
N ARG A 502 4.22 -28.66 -8.56
CA ARG A 502 5.42 -28.75 -9.39
C ARG A 502 5.19 -27.97 -10.67
N HIS A 503 6.10 -27.04 -10.96
CA HIS A 503 6.09 -26.27 -12.19
C HIS A 503 7.11 -26.88 -13.16
N GLN A 504 6.70 -27.12 -14.40
CA GLN A 504 7.57 -27.64 -15.44
C GLN A 504 7.43 -26.79 -16.70
N SER A 505 8.54 -26.32 -17.23
CA SER A 505 8.63 -25.62 -18.50
C SER A 505 8.55 -26.59 -19.68
N GLN A 506 8.38 -26.06 -20.89
CA GLN A 506 8.52 -26.82 -22.14
C GLN A 506 9.87 -27.53 -22.30
N THR A 507 10.92 -27.13 -21.56
CA THR A 507 12.24 -27.79 -21.63
C THR A 507 12.34 -29.05 -20.77
N ASP A 508 11.41 -29.23 -19.82
CA ASP A 508 11.40 -30.33 -18.87
C ASP A 508 10.77 -31.62 -19.42
N PHE A 509 9.97 -31.52 -20.49
CA PHE A 509 9.29 -32.65 -21.13
C PHE A 509 9.13 -32.43 -22.63
N GLY A 510 9.02 -33.52 -23.39
CA GLY A 510 8.79 -33.42 -24.83
C GLY A 510 7.31 -33.16 -25.15
N TRP A 511 7.02 -32.15 -25.97
CA TRP A 511 5.69 -31.89 -26.50
C TRP A 511 5.69 -31.83 -28.03
N LYS A 512 4.73 -32.51 -28.67
CA LYS A 512 4.58 -32.49 -30.13
C LYS A 512 3.13 -32.67 -30.55
N LEU A 513 2.38 -31.56 -30.55
CA LEU A 513 1.02 -31.49 -31.07
C LEU A 513 1.04 -30.77 -32.41
N TYR A 514 0.60 -31.44 -33.48
CA TYR A 514 0.48 -30.86 -34.81
C TYR A 514 -0.98 -30.88 -35.25
N ILE A 515 -1.48 -29.72 -35.68
CA ILE A 515 -2.84 -29.55 -36.17
C ILE A 515 -2.81 -29.39 -37.69
N ASN A 516 -3.47 -30.33 -38.39
CA ASN A 516 -3.66 -30.27 -39.84
C ASN A 516 -5.03 -29.70 -40.19
N SER A 517 -5.09 -28.39 -40.38
CA SER A 517 -6.30 -27.65 -40.71
C SER A 517 -6.09 -26.82 -41.98
N PRO A 518 -6.34 -27.36 -43.19
CA PRO A 518 -6.22 -26.61 -44.44
C PRO A 518 -7.24 -25.47 -44.55
N LEU A 519 -8.29 -25.48 -43.72
CA LEU A 519 -9.29 -24.43 -43.59
C LEU A 519 -8.93 -23.41 -42.49
N ALA A 520 -7.69 -23.41 -42.00
CA ALA A 520 -7.28 -22.51 -40.92
C ALA A 520 -7.64 -21.04 -41.22
N ASP A 521 -8.30 -20.41 -40.28
CA ASP A 521 -8.62 -18.99 -40.28
C ASP A 521 -7.67 -18.26 -39.34
N THR A 522 -7.03 -17.22 -39.84
CA THR A 522 -6.06 -16.40 -39.11
C THR A 522 -6.55 -14.98 -38.88
N GLU A 523 -7.75 -14.65 -39.36
CA GLU A 523 -8.33 -13.32 -39.21
C GLU A 523 -9.22 -13.30 -37.97
N ALA A 524 -9.08 -12.26 -37.14
CA ALA A 524 -9.96 -12.08 -36.00
C ALA A 524 -11.28 -11.40 -36.39
N PRO A 525 -12.40 -11.69 -35.69
CA PRO A 525 -13.69 -11.05 -35.96
C PRO A 525 -13.62 -9.53 -35.98
N ILE A 526 -14.16 -8.91 -37.03
CA ILE A 526 -14.10 -7.45 -37.19
C ILE A 526 -15.42 -6.80 -36.77
N TYR A 527 -15.37 -5.89 -35.81
CA TYR A 527 -16.51 -5.05 -35.45
C TYR A 527 -16.89 -4.09 -36.58
N VAL A 528 -18.18 -4.02 -36.94
CA VAL A 528 -18.68 -3.02 -37.88
C VAL A 528 -18.85 -1.67 -37.17
N LYS A 529 -18.02 -0.71 -37.56
CA LYS A 529 -18.03 0.67 -37.07
C LYS A 529 -19.43 1.28 -36.96
N ASN A 530 -19.73 1.93 -35.83
CA ASN A 530 -20.99 2.57 -35.47
C ASN A 530 -22.22 1.65 -35.46
N SER A 531 -22.04 0.33 -35.38
CA SER A 531 -23.16 -0.64 -35.34
C SER A 531 -23.72 -0.91 -33.95
N MET A 532 -22.99 -0.55 -32.88
CA MET A 532 -23.39 -0.80 -31.49
C MET A 532 -24.69 -0.09 -31.14
N ARG A 533 -25.67 -0.82 -30.59
CA ARG A 533 -26.94 -0.30 -30.09
C ARG A 533 -27.24 -0.92 -28.72
N LEU A 534 -27.74 -0.07 -27.82
CA LEU A 534 -28.31 -0.51 -26.55
C LEU A 534 -29.82 -0.31 -26.57
N SER A 535 -30.54 -1.27 -26.03
CA SER A 535 -31.98 -1.17 -25.79
C SER A 535 -32.33 -1.76 -24.43
N LEU A 536 -33.38 -1.25 -23.82
CA LEU A 536 -33.88 -1.70 -22.53
C LEU A 536 -35.29 -2.26 -22.71
N SER A 537 -35.58 -3.37 -22.05
CA SER A 537 -36.94 -3.90 -21.91
C SER A 537 -37.22 -4.25 -20.46
N ASP A 538 -38.44 -3.99 -20.00
CA ASP A 538 -38.86 -4.41 -18.66
C ASP A 538 -39.30 -5.88 -18.67
N ASP A 539 -39.03 -6.57 -17.58
CA ASP A 539 -39.47 -7.93 -17.31
C ASP A 539 -39.83 -8.07 -15.82
N MET A 540 -40.34 -9.23 -15.41
CA MET A 540 -40.61 -9.55 -14.02
C MET A 540 -40.18 -10.98 -13.68
N GLU A 541 -39.51 -11.12 -12.54
CA GLU A 541 -39.21 -12.42 -11.97
C GLU A 541 -39.89 -12.53 -10.60
N ASN A 542 -40.76 -13.52 -10.43
CA ASN A 542 -41.52 -13.76 -9.19
C ASN A 542 -42.26 -12.51 -8.66
N GLY A 543 -42.75 -11.65 -9.56
CA GLY A 543 -43.49 -10.43 -9.22
C GLY A 543 -42.61 -9.23 -8.83
N ARG A 544 -41.29 -9.33 -8.92
CA ARG A 544 -40.35 -8.21 -8.75
C ARG A 544 -39.89 -7.70 -10.13
N PRO A 545 -39.86 -6.37 -10.35
CA PRO A 545 -39.50 -5.80 -11.64
C PRO A 545 -38.00 -5.93 -11.88
N LEU A 546 -37.60 -6.30 -13.10
CA LEU A 546 -36.22 -6.21 -13.56
C LEU A 546 -36.20 -5.62 -14.97
N GLN A 547 -35.03 -5.17 -15.40
CA GLN A 547 -34.82 -4.71 -16.77
C GLN A 547 -33.80 -5.61 -17.47
N ILE A 548 -33.92 -5.75 -18.78
CA ILE A 548 -32.97 -6.48 -19.61
C ILE A 548 -32.28 -5.46 -20.52
N LEU A 549 -31.01 -5.19 -20.21
CA LEU A 549 -30.14 -4.41 -21.08
C LEU A 549 -29.65 -5.32 -22.21
N THR A 550 -30.09 -5.02 -23.43
CA THR A 550 -29.66 -5.74 -24.64
C THR A 550 -28.66 -4.88 -25.41
N ALA A 551 -27.44 -5.39 -25.56
CA ALA A 551 -26.40 -4.82 -26.40
C ALA A 551 -26.31 -5.58 -27.73
N GLN A 552 -26.32 -4.88 -28.85
CA GLN A 552 -26.26 -5.47 -30.19
C GLN A 552 -25.28 -4.74 -31.08
N TRP A 553 -24.52 -5.49 -31.88
CA TRP A 553 -23.61 -4.93 -32.89
C TRP A 553 -23.45 -5.90 -34.05
N LYS A 554 -22.84 -5.42 -35.14
CA LYS A 554 -22.52 -6.26 -36.30
C LYS A 554 -21.06 -6.68 -36.29
N ILE A 555 -20.81 -7.91 -36.70
CA ILE A 555 -19.49 -8.51 -36.88
C ILE A 555 -19.34 -8.91 -38.35
N ILE A 556 -18.16 -8.67 -38.91
CA ILE A 556 -17.71 -9.26 -40.17
C ILE A 556 -16.86 -10.46 -39.80
N GLU A 557 -17.40 -11.66 -40.06
CA GLU A 557 -16.76 -12.94 -39.82
C GLU A 557 -17.22 -13.92 -40.91
N GLN A 558 -16.28 -14.64 -41.54
CA GLN A 558 -16.58 -15.65 -42.55
C GLN A 558 -17.04 -16.96 -41.91
N ASN A 559 -16.49 -17.27 -40.74
CA ASN A 559 -16.74 -18.46 -39.94
C ASN A 559 -17.83 -18.21 -38.89
N ASP A 560 -17.85 -19.01 -37.83
CA ASP A 560 -18.78 -18.82 -36.71
C ASP A 560 -18.03 -18.20 -35.53
N ILE A 561 -18.79 -17.74 -34.53
CA ILE A 561 -18.24 -17.09 -33.33
C ILE A 561 -18.34 -18.05 -32.16
N GLU A 562 -17.20 -18.33 -31.50
CA GLU A 562 -17.15 -19.18 -30.32
C GLU A 562 -17.75 -18.47 -29.10
N SER A 563 -17.39 -17.20 -28.90
CA SER A 563 -17.91 -16.42 -27.79
C SER A 563 -17.90 -14.92 -28.06
N ILE A 564 -18.91 -14.24 -27.51
CA ILE A 564 -18.96 -12.79 -27.42
C ILE A 564 -19.30 -12.38 -26.00
N SER A 565 -18.65 -11.31 -25.56
CA SER A 565 -18.92 -10.71 -24.26
C SER A 565 -18.92 -9.19 -24.36
N ALA A 566 -19.66 -8.57 -23.45
CA ALA A 566 -19.71 -7.12 -23.30
C ALA A 566 -19.66 -6.80 -21.81
N ARG A 567 -18.99 -5.70 -21.48
CA ARG A 567 -18.96 -5.14 -20.13
C ARG A 567 -19.66 -3.79 -20.10
N ALA A 568 -20.62 -3.65 -19.19
CA ALA A 568 -21.37 -2.44 -18.97
C ALA A 568 -20.99 -1.83 -17.62
N ASN A 569 -20.72 -0.54 -17.61
CA ASN A 569 -20.34 0.23 -16.44
C ASN A 569 -21.42 1.26 -16.15
N ASP A 570 -21.86 1.36 -14.90
CA ASP A 570 -22.64 2.52 -14.48
C ASP A 570 -21.72 3.72 -14.19
N GLU A 571 -22.31 4.85 -13.82
CA GLU A 571 -21.58 6.11 -13.59
C GLU A 571 -21.08 6.28 -12.14
N SER A 572 -21.28 5.27 -11.28
CA SER A 572 -20.76 5.30 -9.91
C SER A 572 -19.25 5.06 -9.91
N ASP A 573 -18.54 5.84 -9.11
CA ASP A 573 -17.10 5.64 -8.89
C ASP A 573 -16.81 4.45 -7.95
N GLU A 574 -17.83 3.86 -7.30
CA GLU A 574 -17.67 2.79 -6.31
C GLU A 574 -18.08 1.39 -6.82
N THR A 575 -18.76 1.29 -7.96
CA THR A 575 -19.19 0.01 -8.54
C THR A 575 -18.19 -0.48 -9.59
N TYR A 576 -18.20 -1.77 -9.89
CA TYR A 576 -17.38 -2.38 -10.95
C TYR A 576 -18.22 -2.73 -12.17
N SER A 577 -17.53 -3.02 -13.27
CA SER A 577 -18.14 -3.43 -14.52
C SER A 577 -18.98 -4.70 -14.36
N ARG A 578 -20.09 -4.71 -15.10
CA ARG A 578 -21.05 -5.80 -15.11
C ARG A 578 -20.97 -6.54 -16.42
N HIS A 579 -21.00 -7.86 -16.36
CA HIS A 579 -20.98 -8.73 -17.53
C HIS A 579 -22.05 -9.81 -17.41
N SER A 580 -22.39 -10.42 -18.54
CA SER A 580 -23.37 -11.51 -18.55
C SER A 580 -22.68 -12.79 -18.15
N PHE A 581 -23.30 -13.56 -17.25
CA PHE A 581 -22.80 -14.90 -16.88
C PHE A 581 -22.82 -15.88 -18.07
N ASN A 582 -23.68 -15.63 -19.06
CA ASN A 582 -23.72 -16.38 -20.30
C ASN A 582 -23.16 -15.52 -21.44
N PHE A 583 -22.23 -16.08 -22.23
CA PHE A 583 -21.78 -15.45 -23.46
C PHE A 583 -22.98 -15.08 -24.36
N GLY A 584 -22.84 -14.04 -25.17
CA GLY A 584 -23.90 -13.60 -26.08
C GLY A 584 -24.11 -14.56 -27.26
N THR A 585 -25.10 -14.26 -28.08
CA THR A 585 -25.44 -15.03 -29.29
C THR A 585 -25.01 -14.31 -30.56
N TYR A 586 -24.52 -15.05 -31.55
CA TYR A 586 -24.20 -14.55 -32.89
C TYR A 586 -25.11 -15.19 -33.95
N ASP A 587 -25.67 -14.38 -34.83
CA ASP A 587 -26.39 -14.83 -36.02
C ASP A 587 -25.53 -14.58 -37.27
N LYS A 588 -24.96 -15.66 -37.80
CA LYS A 588 -24.10 -15.65 -39.00
C LYS A 588 -24.81 -15.12 -40.26
N GLN A 589 -26.13 -15.27 -40.39
CA GLN A 589 -26.85 -14.80 -41.58
C GLN A 589 -26.95 -13.28 -41.63
N THR A 590 -27.11 -12.66 -40.46
CA THR A 590 -27.28 -11.20 -40.33
C THR A 590 -26.00 -10.49 -39.89
N GLY A 591 -25.01 -11.24 -39.41
CA GLY A 591 -23.80 -10.76 -38.75
C GLY A 591 -24.08 -10.14 -37.37
N LEU A 592 -25.25 -10.39 -36.77
CA LEU A 592 -25.69 -9.70 -35.57
C LEU A 592 -25.24 -10.45 -34.31
N ALA A 593 -24.42 -9.79 -33.50
CA ALA A 593 -24.07 -10.19 -32.14
C ALA A 593 -25.06 -9.56 -31.14
N THR A 594 -25.47 -10.33 -30.12
CA THR A 594 -26.39 -9.89 -29.08
C THR A 594 -25.94 -10.38 -27.70
N VAL A 595 -25.74 -9.46 -26.76
CA VAL A 595 -25.50 -9.76 -25.33
C VAL A 595 -26.66 -9.21 -24.51
N LYS A 596 -27.15 -9.99 -23.54
CA LYS A 596 -28.20 -9.58 -22.60
C LYS A 596 -27.66 -9.56 -21.18
N LEU A 597 -27.89 -8.46 -20.49
CA LEU A 597 -27.56 -8.24 -19.09
C LEU A 597 -28.87 -8.08 -18.32
N ILE A 598 -29.05 -8.90 -17.29
CA ILE A 598 -30.17 -8.76 -16.35
C ILE A 598 -29.81 -7.63 -15.38
N ILE A 599 -30.72 -6.66 -15.24
CA ILE A 599 -30.58 -5.48 -14.40
C ILE A 599 -31.72 -5.49 -13.37
N PRO A 600 -31.51 -6.07 -12.19
CA PRO A 600 -32.49 -6.10 -11.12
C PRO A 600 -32.79 -4.71 -10.55
N ASP A 601 -33.86 -4.61 -9.76
CA ASP A 601 -34.30 -3.35 -9.13
C ASP A 601 -33.30 -2.74 -8.13
N TYR A 602 -32.27 -3.50 -7.75
CA TYR A 602 -31.20 -3.09 -6.85
C TYR A 602 -29.87 -2.71 -7.53
N PHE A 603 -29.78 -2.73 -8.85
CA PHE A 603 -28.62 -2.14 -9.53
C PHE A 603 -28.66 -0.62 -9.48
N GLN A 604 -27.52 0.04 -9.71
CA GLN A 604 -27.43 1.49 -9.62
C GLN A 604 -28.32 2.20 -10.67
N THR A 605 -28.95 3.31 -10.28
CA THR A 605 -29.61 4.20 -11.26
C THR A 605 -28.55 5.10 -11.89
N GLY A 606 -28.60 5.28 -13.20
CA GLY A 606 -27.69 6.19 -13.88
C GLY A 606 -27.50 5.91 -15.35
N ILE A 607 -26.47 6.53 -15.93
CA ILE A 607 -26.03 6.26 -17.30
C ILE A 607 -25.12 5.04 -17.33
N TYR A 608 -25.57 3.99 -18.00
CA TYR A 608 -24.76 2.81 -18.29
C TYR A 608 -24.04 2.99 -19.62
N SER A 609 -22.74 2.72 -19.62
CA SER A 609 -21.85 2.78 -20.78
C SER A 609 -21.25 1.40 -21.06
N LEU A 610 -21.15 1.04 -22.34
CA LEU A 610 -20.49 -0.20 -22.76
C LEU A 610 -19.10 0.15 -23.28
N ASN A 611 -18.08 0.00 -22.42
CA ASN A 611 -16.71 0.48 -22.70
C ASN A 611 -15.83 -0.56 -23.39
N HIS A 612 -16.21 -1.85 -23.36
CA HIS A 612 -15.46 -2.91 -24.01
C HIS A 612 -16.35 -4.08 -24.45
N ILE A 613 -16.10 -4.59 -25.65
CA ILE A 613 -16.57 -5.90 -26.11
C ILE A 613 -15.38 -6.79 -26.45
N SER A 614 -15.57 -8.09 -26.29
CA SER A 614 -14.64 -9.11 -26.80
C SER A 614 -15.38 -10.10 -27.68
N MET A 615 -14.76 -10.45 -28.80
CA MET A 615 -15.28 -11.39 -29.79
C MET A 615 -14.20 -12.41 -30.09
N LYS A 616 -14.54 -13.70 -30.03
CA LYS A 616 -13.64 -14.81 -30.33
C LYS A 616 -14.30 -15.73 -31.34
N ASP A 617 -13.67 -15.93 -32.49
CA ASP A 617 -14.17 -16.87 -33.50
C ASP A 617 -13.96 -18.34 -33.08
N ILE A 618 -14.51 -19.25 -33.87
CA ILE A 618 -14.27 -20.70 -33.68
C ILE A 618 -12.85 -21.15 -34.05
N ALA A 619 -12.04 -20.31 -34.69
CA ALA A 619 -10.61 -20.56 -34.94
C ALA A 619 -9.72 -20.09 -33.77
N LEU A 620 -10.34 -19.53 -32.73
CA LEU A 620 -9.76 -18.96 -31.52
C LEU A 620 -9.07 -17.61 -31.69
N ASN A 621 -9.22 -16.94 -32.84
CA ASN A 621 -8.76 -15.57 -33.01
C ASN A 621 -9.68 -14.64 -32.20
N THR A 622 -9.07 -13.76 -31.39
CA THR A 622 -9.80 -12.87 -30.48
C THR A 622 -9.56 -11.42 -30.86
N ARG A 623 -10.63 -10.61 -30.87
CA ARG A 623 -10.55 -9.15 -31.01
C ARG A 623 -11.37 -8.46 -29.93
N GLY A 624 -10.71 -7.60 -29.16
CA GLY A 624 -11.36 -6.64 -28.25
C GLY A 624 -11.62 -5.32 -28.97
N VAL A 625 -12.72 -4.64 -28.63
CA VAL A 625 -13.00 -3.27 -29.09
C VAL A 625 -13.27 -2.40 -27.89
N TYR A 626 -12.53 -1.30 -27.81
CA TYR A 626 -12.58 -0.33 -26.73
C TYR A 626 -13.39 0.90 -27.15
N PHE A 627 -14.35 1.28 -26.34
CA PHE A 627 -15.20 2.43 -26.59
C PHE A 627 -14.94 3.53 -25.55
N THR A 628 -14.49 4.71 -25.98
CA THR A 628 -14.28 5.87 -25.10
C THR A 628 -14.60 7.20 -25.79
N LYS A 629 -14.32 8.34 -25.13
CA LYS A 629 -14.46 9.66 -25.76
C LYS A 629 -13.37 9.81 -26.83
N PRO A 630 -13.71 9.92 -28.13
CA PRO A 630 -12.70 10.06 -29.17
C PRO A 630 -11.99 11.41 -29.01
N HIS A 631 -10.72 11.36 -28.65
CA HIS A 631 -9.71 12.39 -28.92
C HIS A 631 -8.69 11.71 -29.83
N SER A 632 -8.31 12.36 -30.93
CA SER A 632 -7.49 11.85 -32.04
C SER A 632 -6.56 10.67 -31.72
N SER A 633 -6.91 9.49 -32.24
CA SER A 633 -6.08 8.29 -32.52
C SER A 633 -4.88 7.98 -31.62
N ILE A 634 -4.96 6.80 -30.98
CA ILE A 634 -3.80 5.95 -30.65
C ILE A 634 -3.00 5.76 -31.97
N ARG A 635 -1.67 5.77 -31.86
CA ARG A 635 -0.67 5.67 -32.96
C ARG A 635 -1.19 5.04 -34.26
N ASP A 636 -0.81 5.66 -35.38
CA ASP A 636 -1.02 5.23 -36.77
C ASP A 636 -0.56 3.78 -37.06
N GLU A 637 -1.29 2.79 -36.56
CA GLU A 637 -1.32 1.42 -37.04
C GLU A 637 -2.81 1.00 -37.16
N GLU A 638 -3.20 0.60 -38.37
CA GLU A 638 -4.50 0.77 -39.04
C GLU A 638 -5.83 0.35 -38.35
N GLU A 639 -5.93 -0.21 -37.15
CA GLU A 639 -7.22 -0.86 -36.75
C GLU A 639 -7.69 -0.77 -35.28
N ILE A 640 -7.25 0.17 -34.43
CA ILE A 640 -7.97 0.41 -33.15
C ILE A 640 -9.14 1.38 -33.37
N LEU A 641 -10.34 0.81 -33.56
CA LEU A 641 -11.60 1.55 -33.64
C LEU A 641 -11.97 2.12 -32.25
N ASP A 642 -11.52 3.34 -31.94
CA ASP A 642 -11.95 4.07 -30.73
C ASP A 642 -13.22 4.90 -31.01
N GLU A 643 -14.37 4.28 -30.75
CA GLU A 643 -15.69 4.89 -30.93
C GLU A 643 -16.30 5.34 -29.61
N LYS A 644 -17.26 6.27 -29.68
CA LYS A 644 -18.02 6.67 -28.49
C LYS A 644 -18.76 5.47 -27.91
N PRO A 645 -18.69 5.23 -26.59
CA PRO A 645 -19.45 4.16 -25.97
C PRO A 645 -20.93 4.41 -26.18
N ALA A 646 -21.64 3.35 -26.51
CA ALA A 646 -23.09 3.40 -26.49
C ALA A 646 -23.52 3.55 -25.03
N THR A 647 -24.46 4.46 -24.78
CA THR A 647 -24.94 4.78 -23.45
C THR A 647 -26.45 4.64 -23.36
N ILE A 648 -26.96 4.23 -22.21
CA ILE A 648 -28.40 4.17 -21.94
C ILE A 648 -28.66 4.55 -20.48
N HIS A 649 -29.70 5.34 -20.24
CA HIS A 649 -30.09 5.70 -18.87
C HIS A 649 -31.00 4.61 -18.31
N ILE A 650 -30.57 4.00 -17.21
CA ILE A 650 -31.30 2.96 -16.49
C ILE A 650 -31.84 3.56 -15.19
N LYS A 651 -33.09 3.24 -14.87
CA LYS A 651 -33.72 3.69 -13.62
C LYS A 651 -34.23 2.48 -12.86
N THR A 652 -33.58 2.21 -11.75
CA THR A 652 -33.93 1.18 -10.79
C THR A 652 -34.71 1.80 -9.62
N THR A 653 -35.39 0.98 -8.83
CA THR A 653 -36.26 1.46 -7.74
C THR A 653 -35.64 1.35 -6.36
N ASN A 654 -34.58 0.55 -6.19
CA ASN A 654 -34.00 0.25 -4.89
C ASN A 654 -32.47 0.00 -4.97
N PRO A 655 -31.69 0.91 -5.57
CA PRO A 655 -30.26 0.71 -5.84
C PRO A 655 -29.46 0.39 -4.57
N ASP A 656 -28.54 -0.57 -4.70
CA ASP A 656 -27.66 -1.06 -3.66
C ASP A 656 -26.20 -0.94 -4.10
N SER A 657 -25.43 -0.18 -3.33
CA SER A 657 -24.00 0.03 -3.52
C SER A 657 -23.17 -0.34 -2.29
N ASN A 658 -23.80 -0.88 -1.25
CA ASN A 658 -23.12 -1.20 -0.01
C ASN A 658 -22.78 -2.69 0.02
N PRO A 659 -21.58 -3.08 0.46
CA PRO A 659 -21.28 -4.48 0.63
C PRO A 659 -22.02 -5.08 1.84
N PRO A 660 -22.24 -6.42 1.84
CA PRO A 660 -22.79 -7.11 3.00
C PRO A 660 -21.92 -6.92 4.24
N ILE A 661 -22.54 -6.95 5.41
CA ILE A 661 -21.84 -6.87 6.70
C ILE A 661 -21.64 -8.27 7.25
N LEU A 662 -20.37 -8.70 7.31
CA LEU A 662 -19.92 -9.86 8.08
C LEU A 662 -19.69 -9.46 9.55
N ASP A 663 -20.28 -10.16 10.50
CA ASP A 663 -19.96 -9.92 11.91
C ASP A 663 -18.63 -10.58 12.29
N LEU A 664 -17.56 -9.78 12.30
CA LEU A 664 -16.20 -10.22 12.63
C LEU A 664 -16.06 -10.82 14.04
N ASN A 665 -16.99 -10.54 14.95
CA ASN A 665 -16.99 -11.02 16.34
C ASN A 665 -17.84 -12.28 16.53
N TRP A 666 -18.45 -12.80 15.46
CA TRP A 666 -19.32 -13.96 15.48
C TRP A 666 -18.89 -14.97 14.40
N ILE A 667 -17.58 -15.17 14.27
CA ILE A 667 -17.01 -16.22 13.44
C ILE A 667 -16.44 -17.26 14.40
N THR A 668 -16.82 -18.52 14.23
CA THR A 668 -16.27 -19.62 15.02
C THR A 668 -15.73 -20.68 14.08
N VAL A 669 -14.57 -21.23 14.43
CA VAL A 669 -13.98 -22.38 13.75
C VAL A 669 -13.67 -23.47 14.77
N THR A 670 -14.06 -24.70 14.46
CA THR A 670 -13.69 -25.90 15.24
C THR A 670 -13.18 -26.97 14.30
N ALA A 671 -12.17 -27.72 14.73
CA ALA A 671 -11.58 -28.76 13.92
C ALA A 671 -11.33 -30.03 14.73
N GLU A 672 -11.66 -31.18 14.14
CA GLU A 672 -11.44 -32.50 14.72
C GLU A 672 -10.86 -33.45 13.67
N PRO A 673 -9.80 -34.23 13.99
CA PRO A 673 -9.33 -35.29 13.09
C PRO A 673 -10.46 -36.27 12.79
N THR A 674 -10.61 -36.68 11.52
CA THR A 674 -11.58 -37.72 11.15
C THR A 674 -11.14 -39.10 11.66
N ASN A 675 -9.82 -39.28 11.84
CA ASN A 675 -9.21 -40.45 12.48
C ASN A 675 -8.42 -40.04 13.75
N PRO A 676 -9.06 -39.89 14.92
CA PRO A 676 -8.43 -39.35 16.12
C PRO A 676 -7.37 -40.26 16.76
N ASP A 677 -7.47 -41.59 16.59
CA ASP A 677 -6.51 -42.53 17.16
C ASP A 677 -5.20 -42.59 16.36
N GLU A 678 -5.28 -42.38 15.04
CA GLU A 678 -4.13 -42.32 14.13
C GLU A 678 -4.28 -41.14 13.15
N PRO A 679 -4.10 -39.88 13.61
CA PRO A 679 -4.28 -38.71 12.77
C PRO A 679 -3.33 -38.71 11.57
N ASN A 680 -3.88 -38.55 10.37
CA ASN A 680 -3.17 -38.59 9.09
C ASN A 680 -3.33 -37.28 8.30
N GLY A 681 -3.66 -36.18 8.98
CA GLY A 681 -3.95 -34.87 8.39
C GLY A 681 -5.42 -34.67 7.99
N GLU A 682 -6.19 -35.74 7.70
CA GLU A 682 -7.60 -35.58 7.36
C GLU A 682 -8.40 -35.02 8.55
N THR A 683 -8.99 -33.84 8.34
CA THR A 683 -9.55 -33.04 9.44
C THR A 683 -10.88 -32.45 9.03
N ARG A 684 -11.92 -32.66 9.85
CA ARG A 684 -13.22 -32.03 9.69
C ARG A 684 -13.18 -30.66 10.36
N VAL A 685 -13.38 -29.60 9.58
CA VAL A 685 -13.40 -28.21 10.01
C VAL A 685 -14.81 -27.67 9.85
N ASP A 686 -15.41 -27.22 10.95
CA ASP A 686 -16.70 -26.52 10.95
C ASP A 686 -16.49 -25.04 11.18
N ILE A 687 -17.07 -24.23 10.29
CA ILE A 687 -17.03 -22.78 10.35
C ILE A 687 -18.47 -22.27 10.42
N THR A 688 -18.73 -21.42 11.39
CA THR A 688 -20.02 -20.75 11.56
C THR A 688 -19.80 -19.25 11.54
N PHE A 689 -20.63 -18.53 10.79
CA PHE A 689 -20.54 -17.08 10.63
C PHE A 689 -21.93 -16.49 10.44
N ARG A 690 -22.08 -15.17 10.62
CA ARG A 690 -23.34 -14.47 10.34
C ARG A 690 -23.14 -13.25 9.47
N ILE A 691 -24.07 -13.08 8.54
CA ILE A 691 -24.07 -11.99 7.56
C ILE A 691 -25.44 -11.32 7.61
N LYS A 692 -25.45 -10.01 7.43
CA LYS A 692 -26.63 -9.24 7.03
C LYS A 692 -26.27 -8.36 5.84
N ASP A 693 -27.28 -7.83 5.22
CA ASP A 693 -27.18 -6.91 4.10
C ASP A 693 -28.19 -5.77 4.30
N ASP A 694 -28.15 -4.72 3.48
CA ASP A 694 -29.12 -3.63 3.54
C ASP A 694 -30.20 -3.73 2.46
N ILE A 695 -29.93 -4.37 1.31
CA ILE A 695 -30.88 -4.36 0.20
C ILE A 695 -30.90 -5.68 -0.59
N SER A 696 -29.83 -6.00 -1.30
CA SER A 696 -29.86 -7.02 -2.36
C SER A 696 -29.75 -8.45 -1.80
N GLY A 697 -29.20 -8.58 -0.59
CA GLY A 697 -29.10 -9.81 0.18
C GLY A 697 -27.86 -10.64 -0.14
N TYR A 698 -27.52 -11.56 0.77
CA TYR A 698 -26.33 -12.39 0.67
C TYR A 698 -26.35 -13.37 -0.53
N SER A 699 -25.24 -13.44 -1.27
CA SER A 699 -25.08 -14.33 -2.43
C SER A 699 -24.09 -15.47 -2.18
N LYS A 700 -22.82 -15.15 -1.88
CA LYS A 700 -21.77 -16.14 -1.62
C LYS A 700 -20.65 -15.60 -0.74
N THR A 701 -19.93 -16.50 -0.10
CA THR A 701 -18.70 -16.22 0.66
C THR A 701 -17.58 -17.14 0.19
N TYR A 702 -16.41 -16.58 -0.07
CA TYR A 702 -15.15 -17.34 -0.16
C TYR A 702 -14.43 -17.30 1.19
N ILE A 703 -13.90 -18.44 1.61
CA ILE A 703 -13.22 -18.66 2.88
C ILE A 703 -11.84 -19.23 2.57
N ASP A 704 -10.80 -18.50 2.93
CA ASP A 704 -9.41 -18.86 2.66
C ASP A 704 -8.75 -19.41 3.93
N LEU A 705 -8.50 -20.72 3.94
CA LEU A 705 -7.72 -21.37 5.00
C LEU A 705 -6.25 -21.34 4.63
N ARG A 706 -5.40 -20.87 5.52
CA ARG A 706 -3.94 -20.90 5.33
C ARG A 706 -3.32 -21.98 6.21
N ASP A 707 -2.44 -22.76 5.61
CA ASP A 707 -1.71 -23.82 6.31
C ASP A 707 -0.36 -23.32 6.88
N PRO A 708 0.34 -24.14 7.70
CA PRO A 708 1.64 -23.77 8.29
C PRO A 708 2.76 -23.50 7.28
N HIS A 709 2.63 -23.96 6.03
CA HIS A 709 3.58 -23.68 4.96
C HIS A 709 3.20 -22.42 4.18
N GLY A 710 2.14 -21.70 4.58
CA GLY A 710 1.68 -20.50 3.91
C GLY A 710 0.88 -20.75 2.64
N VAL A 711 0.48 -21.99 2.34
CA VAL A 711 -0.39 -22.28 1.19
C VAL A 711 -1.83 -21.92 1.57
N VAL A 712 -2.53 -21.26 0.65
CA VAL A 712 -3.92 -20.85 0.80
C VAL A 712 -4.85 -21.83 0.08
N HIS A 713 -5.86 -22.28 0.82
CA HIS A 713 -6.90 -23.21 0.40
C HIS A 713 -8.25 -22.51 0.43
N THR A 714 -8.80 -22.19 -0.76
CA THR A 714 -10.05 -21.44 -0.90
C THR A 714 -11.26 -22.37 -0.97
N PHE A 715 -12.26 -22.10 -0.13
CA PHE A 715 -13.54 -22.80 -0.11
C PHE A 715 -14.70 -21.82 -0.26
N SER A 716 -15.77 -22.21 -0.97
CA SER A 716 -16.95 -21.37 -1.12
C SER A 716 -18.14 -21.86 -0.29
N HIS A 717 -18.88 -20.93 0.31
CA HIS A 717 -20.27 -21.11 0.69
C HIS A 717 -21.16 -20.33 -0.30
N LEU A 718 -22.03 -21.05 -1.01
CA LEU A 718 -23.05 -20.42 -1.86
C LEU A 718 -24.37 -20.35 -1.09
N HIS A 719 -25.06 -19.21 -1.10
CA HIS A 719 -26.41 -19.13 -0.54
C HIS A 719 -27.37 -20.04 -1.33
N SER A 720 -28.46 -20.48 -0.70
CA SER A 720 -29.50 -21.30 -1.36
C SER A 720 -30.11 -20.60 -2.58
N ASP A 721 -30.14 -19.27 -2.55
CA ASP A 721 -30.60 -18.42 -3.65
C ASP A 721 -29.50 -18.04 -4.64
N TYR A 722 -28.27 -18.57 -4.57
CA TYR A 722 -27.13 -18.11 -5.39
C TYR A 722 -27.46 -17.93 -6.88
N TYR A 723 -28.16 -18.88 -7.50
CA TYR A 723 -28.55 -18.83 -8.91
C TYR A 723 -29.83 -18.03 -9.21
N LYS A 724 -30.52 -17.50 -8.19
CA LYS A 724 -31.70 -16.65 -8.35
C LYS A 724 -31.29 -15.19 -8.43
N THR A 725 -32.08 -14.41 -9.16
CA THR A 725 -31.89 -12.95 -9.25
C THR A 725 -32.16 -12.24 -7.93
N TYR A 726 -33.14 -12.71 -7.15
CA TYR A 726 -33.55 -12.08 -5.90
C TYR A 726 -33.27 -12.95 -4.69
N PHE A 727 -32.77 -12.33 -3.63
CA PHE A 727 -32.73 -12.91 -2.29
C PHE A 727 -34.15 -13.08 -1.75
N THR A 728 -34.44 -14.24 -1.16
CA THR A 728 -35.80 -14.61 -0.72
C THR A 728 -36.06 -14.43 0.76
N GLU A 729 -35.01 -14.22 1.56
CA GLU A 729 -35.12 -13.94 3.00
C GLU A 729 -35.09 -12.43 3.29
N ASP A 730 -35.17 -12.05 4.57
CA ASP A 730 -34.99 -10.67 5.01
C ASP A 730 -33.48 -10.31 5.04
N PRO A 731 -33.01 -9.38 4.19
CA PRO A 731 -31.60 -9.00 4.14
C PRO A 731 -31.13 -8.26 5.41
N PHE A 732 -32.01 -7.52 6.10
CA PHE A 732 -31.64 -6.60 7.19
C PHE A 732 -31.21 -7.32 8.48
N ASP A 733 -31.65 -8.56 8.65
CA ASP A 733 -31.36 -9.39 9.82
C ASP A 733 -30.08 -10.18 9.64
N PHE A 734 -29.27 -10.26 10.69
CA PHE A 734 -28.16 -11.22 10.72
C PHE A 734 -28.70 -12.65 10.61
N LYS A 735 -28.30 -13.36 9.55
CA LYS A 735 -28.55 -14.79 9.35
C LYS A 735 -27.28 -15.59 9.60
N ILE A 736 -27.44 -16.77 10.19
CA ILE A 736 -26.34 -17.66 10.57
C ILE A 736 -26.15 -18.70 9.46
N TYR A 737 -24.90 -18.86 9.04
CA TYR A 737 -24.46 -19.77 8.01
C TYR A 737 -23.41 -20.72 8.57
N ASN A 738 -23.40 -21.95 8.05
CA ASN A 738 -22.47 -23.00 8.46
C ASN A 738 -21.80 -23.61 7.24
N LYS A 739 -20.50 -23.86 7.35
CA LYS A 739 -19.69 -24.52 6.34
C LYS A 739 -18.85 -25.60 7.01
N THR A 740 -19.08 -26.85 6.63
CA THR A 740 -18.17 -27.96 6.95
C THR A 740 -17.21 -28.17 5.78
N ILE A 741 -15.92 -28.29 6.10
CA ILE A 741 -14.82 -28.59 5.18
C ILE A 741 -14.15 -29.87 5.67
N ILE A 742 -13.77 -30.75 4.76
CA ILE A 742 -12.91 -31.89 5.07
C ILE A 742 -11.56 -31.60 4.42
N LEU A 743 -10.55 -31.32 5.23
CA LEU A 743 -9.16 -31.24 4.77
C LEU A 743 -8.71 -32.66 4.37
N PRO A 744 -8.00 -32.83 3.25
CA PRO A 744 -7.65 -34.14 2.74
C PRO A 744 -6.61 -34.85 3.62
N VAL A 745 -6.53 -36.18 3.49
CA VAL A 745 -5.41 -36.98 4.00
C VAL A 745 -4.08 -36.36 3.54
N GLY A 746 -3.09 -36.32 4.43
CA GLY A 746 -1.78 -35.73 4.15
C GLY A 746 -1.69 -34.22 4.41
N SER A 747 -2.79 -33.57 4.83
CA SER A 747 -2.74 -32.15 5.20
C SER A 747 -1.63 -31.88 6.24
N VAL A 748 -0.90 -30.78 6.03
CA VAL A 748 0.29 -30.43 6.82
C VAL A 748 -0.07 -30.25 8.30
N PRO A 749 0.63 -30.90 9.23
CA PRO A 749 0.36 -30.74 10.65
C PRO A 749 0.79 -29.34 11.14
N GLY A 750 0.05 -28.82 12.11
CA GLY A 750 0.34 -27.54 12.74
C GLY A 750 -0.86 -26.62 12.79
N THR A 751 -0.59 -25.32 12.94
CA THR A 751 -1.62 -24.30 13.10
C THR A 751 -2.14 -23.84 11.75
N TRP A 752 -3.38 -24.19 11.46
CA TRP A 752 -4.15 -23.63 10.35
C TRP A 752 -4.99 -22.47 10.84
N GLY A 753 -5.48 -21.64 9.93
CA GLY A 753 -6.48 -20.64 10.30
C GLY A 753 -7.22 -20.04 9.12
N ILE A 754 -8.35 -19.39 9.41
CA ILE A 754 -9.08 -18.58 8.43
C ILE A 754 -8.30 -17.28 8.24
N SER A 755 -7.57 -17.20 7.14
CA SER A 755 -6.79 -16.01 6.79
C SER A 755 -7.66 -14.87 6.25
N GLN A 756 -8.72 -15.22 5.51
CA GLN A 756 -9.58 -14.23 4.88
C GLN A 756 -10.99 -14.78 4.62
N MET A 757 -11.98 -13.88 4.62
CA MET A 757 -13.30 -14.13 4.06
C MET A 757 -13.72 -13.01 3.10
N THR A 758 -14.16 -13.37 1.91
CA THR A 758 -14.70 -12.43 0.91
C THR A 758 -16.19 -12.68 0.73
N VAL A 759 -17.03 -11.72 1.12
CA VAL A 759 -18.49 -11.83 1.12
C VAL A 759 -19.07 -10.97 0.00
N GLN A 760 -19.99 -11.52 -0.78
CA GLN A 760 -20.65 -10.83 -1.88
C GLN A 760 -22.17 -10.89 -1.74
N ASP A 761 -22.85 -9.78 -2.02
CA ASP A 761 -24.31 -9.68 -2.11
C ASP A 761 -24.82 -10.03 -3.53
N LYS A 762 -26.10 -9.76 -3.79
CA LYS A 762 -26.73 -9.92 -5.11
C LYS A 762 -26.45 -8.76 -6.06
N ALA A 763 -26.20 -7.56 -5.53
CA ALA A 763 -25.78 -6.38 -6.30
C ALA A 763 -24.33 -6.45 -6.80
N GLN A 764 -23.58 -7.47 -6.35
CA GLN A 764 -22.16 -7.74 -6.59
C GLN A 764 -21.19 -6.84 -5.79
N ASN A 765 -21.66 -6.17 -4.74
CA ASN A 765 -20.80 -5.46 -3.81
C ASN A 765 -20.04 -6.47 -2.95
N ILE A 766 -18.77 -6.17 -2.65
CA ILE A 766 -17.83 -7.12 -2.02
C ILE A 766 -17.29 -6.53 -0.72
N LEU A 767 -17.42 -7.28 0.38
CA LEU A 767 -16.67 -7.07 1.61
C LEU A 767 -15.47 -8.03 1.64
N ARG A 768 -14.28 -7.52 1.94
CA ARG A 768 -13.07 -8.32 2.21
C ARG A 768 -12.67 -8.20 3.67
N ALA A 769 -12.85 -9.29 4.42
CA ALA A 769 -12.36 -9.38 5.78
C ALA A 769 -11.03 -10.13 5.79
N ASP A 770 -9.93 -9.39 5.93
CA ASP A 770 -8.60 -9.94 6.16
C ASP A 770 -8.37 -10.13 7.67
N PHE A 771 -7.96 -11.33 8.06
CA PHE A 771 -7.70 -11.72 9.45
C PHE A 771 -6.20 -11.92 9.70
N THR A 772 -5.36 -11.56 8.73
CA THR A 772 -3.92 -11.64 8.84
C THR A 772 -3.33 -10.32 9.31
N GLU A 773 -2.33 -10.41 10.17
CA GLU A 773 -1.54 -9.30 10.65
C GLU A 773 -0.10 -9.48 10.20
N ILE A 774 0.40 -8.50 9.44
CA ILE A 774 1.81 -8.43 9.06
C ILE A 774 2.58 -7.86 10.26
N VAL A 775 3.39 -8.71 10.87
CA VAL A 775 4.31 -8.35 11.94
C VAL A 775 5.72 -8.29 11.36
N ARG A 776 6.34 -7.13 11.48
CA ARG A 776 7.69 -6.86 11.02
C ARG A 776 8.65 -6.98 12.18
N PHE A 777 9.65 -7.84 12.06
CA PHE A 777 10.80 -7.90 12.94
C PHE A 777 11.97 -7.20 12.28
N VAL A 778 12.28 -6.00 12.75
CA VAL A 778 13.49 -5.29 12.35
C VAL A 778 14.56 -5.78 13.31
N VAL A 779 15.57 -6.47 12.77
CA VAL A 779 16.77 -6.80 13.54
C VAL A 779 17.21 -5.51 14.21
N ASN A 780 17.55 -5.58 15.51
CA ASN A 780 18.30 -4.49 16.07
C ASN A 780 19.56 -4.52 15.24
N ASP A 781 19.60 -3.61 14.29
CA ASP A 781 20.80 -2.92 14.00
C ASP A 781 21.52 -2.80 15.37
N MET A 782 22.49 -3.69 15.62
CA MET A 782 23.84 -3.17 15.49
C MET A 782 23.80 -2.48 14.14
N SER A 783 23.28 -1.26 14.17
CA SER A 783 23.76 -0.23 13.33
C SER A 783 25.23 -0.47 13.57
N VAL A 784 25.98 -0.56 12.49
CA VAL A 784 27.24 0.12 12.60
C VAL A 784 26.80 1.46 13.17
N ILE A 785 26.86 1.63 14.51
CA ILE A 785 26.91 2.92 15.17
C ILE A 785 27.98 3.48 14.29
N SER A 786 27.54 4.34 13.38
CA SER A 786 28.45 4.88 12.40
C SER A 786 29.58 5.34 13.28
N GLN A 787 30.81 4.90 13.05
CA GLN A 787 31.89 5.29 13.97
C GLN A 787 31.95 6.84 14.08
N TYR A 788 31.30 7.52 13.14
CA TYR A 788 31.03 8.95 13.05
C TYR A 788 29.80 9.47 13.85
N ASP A 789 28.88 8.64 14.34
CA ASP A 789 27.83 8.92 15.35
C ASP A 789 28.43 8.68 16.74
N VAL A 790 29.11 9.71 17.24
CA VAL A 790 29.95 9.65 18.43
C VAL A 790 29.10 9.64 19.71
N ASN A 791 27.89 10.21 19.64
CA ASN A 791 27.00 10.33 20.78
C ASN A 791 25.98 9.17 20.89
N GLY A 792 25.81 8.38 19.82
CA GLY A 792 25.00 7.17 19.78
C GLY A 792 23.49 7.42 19.73
N ASP A 793 23.05 8.60 19.30
CA ASP A 793 21.63 8.94 19.16
C ASP A 793 21.01 8.51 17.82
N GLY A 794 21.81 7.88 16.96
CA GLY A 794 21.39 7.39 15.64
C GLY A 794 21.44 8.45 14.55
N LYS A 795 22.08 9.60 14.79
CA LYS A 795 22.30 10.68 13.81
C LYS A 795 23.77 11.08 13.79
N ILE A 796 24.21 11.62 12.65
CA ILE A 796 25.54 12.23 12.51
C ILE A 796 25.30 13.71 12.26
N ASP A 797 25.48 14.53 13.29
CA ASP A 797 25.25 15.96 13.26
C ASP A 797 26.33 16.79 13.97
N ILE A 798 26.04 18.07 14.22
CA ILE A 798 26.99 19.00 14.83
C ILE A 798 27.39 18.60 16.27
N LEU A 799 26.57 17.83 16.97
CA LEU A 799 26.85 17.35 18.33
C LEU A 799 28.00 16.33 18.32
N ASP A 800 28.07 15.48 17.30
CA ASP A 800 29.16 14.52 17.13
C ASP A 800 30.49 15.22 16.88
N LEU A 801 30.49 16.26 16.05
CA LEU A 801 31.68 17.10 15.82
C LEU A 801 32.18 17.75 17.12
N ILE A 802 31.26 18.23 17.96
CA ILE A 802 31.60 18.84 19.25
C ILE A 802 32.18 17.81 20.21
N MET A 803 31.64 16.59 20.22
CA MET A 803 32.16 15.51 21.05
C MET A 803 33.59 15.14 20.68
N VAL A 804 33.88 14.96 19.39
CA VAL A 804 35.25 14.69 18.93
C VAL A 804 36.19 15.85 19.27
N ALA A 805 35.77 17.09 19.01
CA ALA A 805 36.59 18.27 19.31
C ALA A 805 36.92 18.42 20.80
N ASN A 806 35.99 18.09 21.70
CA ASN A 806 36.19 18.14 23.15
C ASN A 806 37.10 17.01 23.65
N ALA A 807 37.24 15.93 22.89
CA ALA A 807 38.06 14.77 23.21
C ALA A 807 39.48 14.83 22.60
N PHE A 808 39.85 15.91 21.91
CA PHE A 808 41.18 16.07 21.31
C PHE A 808 42.32 15.84 22.31
N GLY A 809 43.25 14.95 21.93
CA GLY A 809 44.42 14.59 22.74
C GLY A 809 44.14 13.62 23.89
N THR A 810 42.93 13.06 23.98
CA THR A 810 42.63 11.94 24.87
C THR A 810 42.95 10.60 24.19
N THR A 811 43.35 9.62 24.99
CA THR A 811 43.65 8.24 24.53
C THR A 811 42.73 7.20 25.19
N GLU A 812 41.67 7.64 25.88
CA GLU A 812 40.75 6.79 26.65
C GLU A 812 39.29 6.91 26.17
N ASN A 813 39.02 7.67 25.10
CA ASN A 813 37.69 7.91 24.58
C ASN A 813 37.49 7.25 23.22
N ASP A 814 37.28 5.93 23.23
CA ASP A 814 37.15 5.09 22.03
C ASP A 814 36.03 5.54 21.09
N SER A 815 34.99 6.22 21.58
CA SER A 815 33.90 6.69 20.71
C SER A 815 34.24 7.92 19.89
N ALA A 816 35.24 8.71 20.30
CA ALA A 816 35.69 9.91 19.58
C ALA A 816 36.86 9.63 18.63
N ASP A 817 37.51 8.46 18.74
CA ASP A 817 38.53 7.94 17.81
C ASP A 817 37.83 7.21 16.66
N VAL A 818 37.27 7.99 15.74
CA VAL A 818 36.40 7.47 14.67
C VAL A 818 37.19 6.83 13.54
N ASN A 819 38.51 7.06 13.47
CA ASN A 819 39.39 6.43 12.47
C ASN A 819 40.14 5.20 13.02
N GLY A 820 40.09 4.96 14.34
CA GLY A 820 40.66 3.80 15.03
C GLY A 820 42.19 3.81 15.10
N ASP A 821 42.83 4.98 15.02
CA ASP A 821 44.29 5.14 15.03
C ASP A 821 44.90 5.19 16.45
N GLY A 822 44.04 5.21 17.48
CA GLY A 822 44.42 5.26 18.89
C GLY A 822 44.62 6.68 19.43
N ALA A 823 44.32 7.73 18.67
CA ALA A 823 44.49 9.12 19.06
C ALA A 823 43.39 10.05 18.51
N VAL A 824 42.54 10.58 19.40
CA VAL A 824 41.50 11.55 18.99
C VAL A 824 42.13 12.88 18.54
N ASN A 825 42.04 13.16 17.24
CA ASN A 825 42.69 14.30 16.58
C ASN A 825 41.85 14.91 15.44
N ILE A 826 42.46 15.80 14.64
CA ILE A 826 41.75 16.52 13.57
C ILE A 826 41.24 15.58 12.46
N GLN A 827 41.89 14.43 12.25
CA GLN A 827 41.46 13.44 11.26
C GLN A 827 40.11 12.81 11.65
N ASP A 828 39.88 12.58 12.95
CA ASP A 828 38.59 12.10 13.45
C ASP A 828 37.47 13.11 13.24
N LEU A 829 37.76 14.38 13.52
CA LEU A 829 36.81 15.46 13.35
C LEU A 829 36.41 15.62 11.87
N VAL A 830 37.36 15.48 10.95
CA VAL A 830 37.09 15.49 9.50
C VAL A 830 36.30 14.25 9.07
N GLY A 831 36.58 13.09 9.67
CA GLY A 831 35.81 11.85 9.44
C GLY A 831 34.35 11.99 9.81
N VAL A 832 34.04 12.61 10.95
CA VAL A 832 32.65 12.96 11.31
C VAL A 832 32.07 13.96 10.32
N ALA A 833 32.80 15.04 10.01
CA ALA A 833 32.32 16.10 9.13
C ALA A 833 31.93 15.59 7.73
N SER A 834 32.65 14.59 7.19
CA SER A 834 32.36 14.06 5.84
C SER A 834 31.07 13.25 5.75
N HIS A 835 30.45 12.90 6.89
CA HIS A 835 29.24 12.07 6.96
C HIS A 835 27.99 12.83 7.43
N ILE A 836 28.10 14.16 7.60
CA ILE A 836 26.96 15.05 7.88
C ILE A 836 26.19 15.31 6.58
N GLY A 837 24.90 14.98 6.53
CA GLY A 837 24.04 15.16 5.36
C GLY A 837 23.62 16.60 5.07
N GLU A 838 23.19 16.89 3.84
CA GLU A 838 22.65 18.22 3.48
C GLU A 838 21.35 18.52 4.28
N GLY A 839 21.36 19.58 5.09
CA GLY A 839 20.22 20.03 5.89
C GLY A 839 20.24 19.63 7.38
N SER A 840 21.23 18.85 7.85
CA SER A 840 21.41 18.55 9.29
C SER A 840 22.16 19.64 10.08
N LEU A 841 22.49 20.76 9.44
CA LEU A 841 23.16 21.92 10.04
C LEU A 841 22.22 22.83 10.86
N GLU A 842 20.90 22.62 10.82
CA GLU A 842 19.89 23.53 11.39
C GLU A 842 19.70 23.48 12.93
N ALA A 843 20.66 22.97 13.72
CA ALA A 843 20.52 22.93 15.18
C ALA A 843 21.76 23.37 15.99
N PRO A 844 22.16 24.65 16.00
CA PRO A 844 23.08 25.17 17.01
C PRO A 844 22.28 25.62 18.25
N THR A 845 21.54 24.71 18.89
CA THR A 845 20.60 25.11 19.95
C THR A 845 21.19 25.12 21.37
N THR A 846 22.38 24.60 21.63
CA THR A 846 22.96 24.63 23.00
C THR A 846 24.48 24.72 23.15
N HIS A 847 25.30 24.74 22.09
CA HIS A 847 26.77 24.67 22.22
C HIS A 847 27.52 25.81 21.49
N ASN A 848 28.46 26.45 22.20
CA ASN A 848 29.22 27.64 21.75
C ASN A 848 30.38 27.28 20.81
N LEU A 849 30.10 26.92 19.56
CA LEU A 849 31.12 26.89 18.50
C LEU A 849 31.40 28.32 18.02
N THR A 850 32.69 28.69 17.92
CA THR A 850 33.13 29.99 17.41
C THR A 850 33.75 29.84 16.02
N ALA A 851 33.61 30.87 15.17
CA ALA A 851 34.25 30.90 13.85
C ALA A 851 35.78 30.70 13.93
N ASN A 852 36.43 31.19 14.99
CA ASN A 852 37.87 30.99 15.22
C ASN A 852 38.22 29.51 15.48
N GLN A 853 37.36 28.76 16.17
CA GLN A 853 37.57 27.33 16.40
C GLN A 853 37.47 26.54 15.09
N ILE A 854 36.44 26.80 14.28
CA ILE A 854 36.27 26.14 12.98
C ILE A 854 37.39 26.50 12.01
N GLN A 855 37.80 27.79 11.97
CA GLN A 855 38.93 28.22 11.16
C GLN A 855 40.23 27.51 11.56
N SER A 856 40.43 27.26 12.87
CA SER A 856 41.56 26.48 13.37
C SER A 856 41.48 25.02 12.91
N TRP A 857 40.30 24.40 12.95
CA TRP A 857 40.07 23.04 12.45
C TRP A 857 40.35 22.93 10.96
N ILE A 858 39.81 23.83 10.14
CA ILE A 858 40.07 23.87 8.69
C ILE A 858 41.58 24.00 8.43
N THR A 859 42.27 24.86 9.19
CA THR A 859 43.73 25.07 9.04
C THR A 859 44.50 23.79 9.36
N GLN A 860 44.14 23.08 10.44
CA GLN A 860 44.76 21.82 10.83
C GLN A 860 44.42 20.69 9.84
N ALA A 861 43.16 20.58 9.42
CA ALA A 861 42.70 19.58 8.45
C ALA A 861 43.41 19.73 7.11
N THR A 862 43.57 20.97 6.62
CA THR A 862 44.29 21.25 5.36
C THR A 862 45.77 20.85 5.43
N GLN A 863 46.40 20.86 6.61
CA GLN A 863 47.80 20.44 6.77
C GLN A 863 47.99 18.92 6.72
N VAL A 864 46.94 18.15 7.04
CA VAL A 864 46.97 16.69 7.10
C VAL A 864 46.07 16.03 6.05
N ASP A 865 45.58 16.81 5.07
CA ASP A 865 44.75 16.36 3.96
C ASP A 865 45.44 15.24 3.18
N ASP A 866 44.81 14.07 3.15
CA ASP A 866 45.31 12.87 2.48
C ASP A 866 44.98 12.85 0.98
N GLY A 867 44.23 13.84 0.49
CA GLY A 867 43.81 13.97 -0.90
C GLY A 867 42.64 13.08 -1.29
N SER A 868 42.04 12.34 -0.36
CA SER A 868 40.88 11.49 -0.63
C SER A 868 39.60 12.33 -0.82
N PRO A 869 38.67 11.89 -1.70
CA PRO A 869 37.40 12.59 -1.87
C PRO A 869 36.59 12.74 -0.57
N ALA A 870 36.67 11.75 0.33
CA ALA A 870 36.00 11.76 1.61
C ALA A 870 36.58 12.85 2.55
N PHE A 871 37.92 12.91 2.68
CA PHE A 871 38.58 13.91 3.52
C PHE A 871 38.35 15.33 3.01
N GLN A 872 38.39 15.53 1.69
CA GLN A 872 38.08 16.83 1.07
C GLN A 872 36.60 17.23 1.23
N SER A 873 35.68 16.26 1.26
CA SER A 873 34.28 16.50 1.59
C SER A 873 34.12 17.01 3.03
N GLY A 874 34.79 16.37 4.00
CA GLY A 874 34.78 16.83 5.39
C GLY A 874 35.34 18.25 5.57
N ILE A 875 36.42 18.61 4.86
CA ILE A 875 36.92 19.99 4.85
C ILE A 875 35.87 20.97 4.31
N ARG A 876 35.13 20.60 3.26
CA ARG A 876 34.08 21.45 2.67
C ARG A 876 32.93 21.69 3.66
N VAL A 877 32.47 20.66 4.35
CA VAL A 877 31.44 20.80 5.40
C VAL A 877 31.88 21.76 6.50
N LEU A 878 33.14 21.69 6.93
CA LEU A 878 33.69 22.65 7.90
C LEU A 878 33.75 24.08 7.34
N GLN A 879 34.04 24.25 6.05
CA GLN A 879 34.00 25.56 5.38
C GLN A 879 32.58 26.13 5.30
N ASP A 880 31.60 25.30 4.98
CA ASP A 880 30.19 25.69 4.93
C ASP A 880 29.68 26.07 6.33
N LEU A 881 30.04 25.32 7.37
CA LEU A 881 29.75 25.64 8.76
C LEU A 881 30.40 26.97 9.21
N LEU A 882 31.61 27.27 8.73
CA LEU A 882 32.27 28.56 8.98
C LEU A 882 31.52 29.73 8.33
N LEU A 883 31.03 29.55 7.09
CA LEU A 883 30.23 30.53 6.37
C LEU A 883 28.92 30.85 7.11
N GLU A 884 28.25 29.86 7.70
CA GLU A 884 27.02 30.07 8.47
C GLU A 884 27.23 30.90 9.75
N LEU A 885 28.39 30.78 10.41
CA LEU A 885 28.72 31.54 11.62
C LEU A 885 29.20 32.98 11.35
N GLN A 886 29.48 33.33 10.09
CA GLN A 886 29.93 34.66 9.67
C GLN A 886 28.89 35.32 8.75
N PRO A 887 27.83 35.96 9.30
CA PRO A 887 26.81 36.58 8.47
C PRO A 887 27.42 37.71 7.62
N GLU A 888 27.21 37.68 6.30
CA GLU A 888 27.78 38.66 5.38
C GLU A 888 27.29 40.10 5.61
N LYS A 889 26.15 40.28 6.28
CA LYS A 889 25.51 41.58 6.51
C LYS A 889 25.01 41.74 7.94
N THR A 890 25.24 42.94 8.49
CA THR A 890 24.61 43.38 9.74
C THR A 890 23.12 43.64 9.49
N GLU A 891 22.26 42.94 10.23
CA GLU A 891 20.81 42.96 10.02
C GLU A 891 20.05 42.99 11.36
N LEU A 892 19.04 43.86 11.47
CA LEU A 892 18.04 43.80 12.53
C LEU A 892 16.92 42.85 12.13
N LEU A 893 16.50 41.95 13.01
CA LEU A 893 15.48 40.92 12.72
C LEU A 893 14.17 41.19 13.48
N PRO A 894 13.05 40.53 13.10
CA PRO A 894 11.77 40.69 13.79
C PRO A 894 11.84 40.27 15.26
N ASN A 895 11.35 41.12 16.16
CA ASN A 895 11.21 40.81 17.57
C ASN A 895 10.17 39.69 17.78
N TYR A 896 10.37 38.87 18.82
CA TYR A 896 9.47 37.78 19.18
C TYR A 896 9.30 37.73 20.71
N PRO A 897 8.07 37.52 21.22
CA PRO A 897 6.81 37.58 20.48
C PRO A 897 6.53 39.00 19.92
N ASN A 898 5.68 39.11 18.90
CA ASN A 898 5.15 40.36 18.36
C ASN A 898 3.74 40.10 17.75
N PRO A 899 2.63 40.55 18.37
CA PRO A 899 2.58 41.42 19.54
C PRO A 899 3.14 40.78 20.82
N PHE A 900 3.57 41.58 21.79
CA PHE A 900 4.12 41.11 23.06
C PHE A 900 3.42 41.70 24.29
N ASN A 901 3.52 41.00 25.44
CA ASN A 901 2.97 41.41 26.73
C ASN A 901 3.71 40.76 27.93
N PRO A 902 4.38 41.50 28.82
CA PRO A 902 4.96 42.82 28.62
C PRO A 902 6.36 42.76 27.99
N GLU A 903 6.92 41.58 27.70
CA GLU A 903 8.33 41.42 27.28
C GLU A 903 8.53 40.83 25.88
N THR A 904 9.64 41.19 25.22
CA THR A 904 10.01 40.72 23.89
C THR A 904 11.53 40.62 23.73
N TRP A 905 11.98 39.79 22.80
CA TRP A 905 13.37 39.66 22.39
C TRP A 905 13.55 40.25 20.99
N ILE A 906 14.61 41.02 20.79
CA ILE A 906 14.93 41.73 19.56
C ILE A 906 16.20 41.09 18.97
N PRO A 907 16.05 40.18 17.99
CA PRO A 907 17.18 39.50 17.39
C PRO A 907 17.92 40.35 16.35
N TYR A 908 19.21 40.08 16.16
CA TYR A 908 20.05 40.76 15.15
C TYR A 908 21.20 39.87 14.67
N LYS A 909 21.83 40.25 13.56
CA LYS A 909 23.05 39.66 13.00
C LYS A 909 24.11 40.76 12.87
N LEU A 910 25.38 40.44 13.14
CA LEU A 910 26.51 41.36 13.00
C LEU A 910 27.53 40.80 12.02
N ALA A 911 27.81 41.51 10.94
CA ALA A 911 28.87 41.14 10.00
C ALA A 911 30.27 41.52 10.48
N ASN A 912 30.37 42.55 11.32
CA ASN A 912 31.61 43.01 11.95
C ASN A 912 31.37 43.19 13.46
N PRO A 913 32.40 43.03 14.31
CA PRO A 913 32.29 43.39 15.72
C PRO A 913 31.95 44.87 15.87
N SER A 914 31.02 45.22 16.74
CA SER A 914 30.53 46.60 16.88
C SER A 914 29.91 46.83 18.26
N ASP A 915 29.89 48.08 18.71
CA ASP A 915 29.09 48.49 19.86
C ASP A 915 27.61 48.55 19.50
N ILE A 916 26.76 47.88 20.29
CA ILE A 916 25.35 47.67 19.95
C ILE A 916 24.42 48.47 20.86
N ILE A 917 23.65 49.35 20.24
CA ILE A 917 22.57 50.10 20.91
C ILE A 917 21.26 49.82 20.19
N ILE A 918 20.21 49.45 20.94
CA ILE A 918 18.85 49.37 20.40
C ILE A 918 18.02 50.52 20.94
N ASN A 919 17.57 51.38 20.03
CA ASN A 919 16.68 52.50 20.34
C ASN A 919 15.24 52.10 20.05
N ILE A 920 14.34 52.35 21.00
CA ILE A 920 12.91 52.05 20.91
C ILE A 920 12.14 53.37 20.97
N TYR A 921 11.27 53.59 20.00
CA TYR A 921 10.50 54.80 19.77
C TYR A 921 8.99 54.52 19.83
N ASP A 922 8.20 55.51 20.23
CA ASP A 922 6.74 55.46 20.11
C ASP A 922 6.26 55.84 18.70
N SER A 923 4.95 55.82 18.47
CA SER A 923 4.34 56.18 17.18
C SER A 923 4.52 57.63 16.75
N SER A 924 4.93 58.53 17.66
CA SER A 924 5.28 59.92 17.35
C SER A 924 6.77 60.10 16.97
N GLY A 925 7.57 59.04 17.08
CA GLY A 925 9.01 59.06 16.89
C GLY A 925 9.80 59.50 18.14
N SER A 926 9.14 59.60 19.31
CA SER A 926 9.82 59.96 20.56
C SER A 926 10.54 58.75 21.14
N LEU A 927 11.78 58.92 21.62
CA LEU A 927 12.57 57.84 22.22
C LEU A 927 11.98 57.40 23.57
N VAL A 928 11.59 56.13 23.65
CA VAL A 928 10.94 55.49 24.80
C VAL A 928 11.96 54.81 25.70
N ARG A 929 12.87 54.03 25.09
CA ARG A 929 13.91 53.26 25.78
C ARG A 929 15.13 53.11 24.88
N GLN A 930 16.31 53.15 25.47
CA GLN A 930 17.56 52.75 24.85
C GLN A 930 18.09 51.51 25.58
N LEU A 931 18.48 50.48 24.83
CA LEU A 931 19.12 49.27 25.33
C LEU A 931 20.57 49.29 24.86
N ASP A 932 21.50 49.52 25.78
CA ASP A 932 22.93 49.45 25.49
C ASP A 932 23.42 48.02 25.78
N LEU A 933 23.84 47.31 24.75
CA LEU A 933 24.32 45.92 24.81
C LEU A 933 25.84 45.84 24.76
N GLY A 934 26.55 46.99 24.70
CA GLY A 934 28.00 47.08 24.61
C GLY A 934 28.59 46.44 23.36
N HIS A 935 29.91 46.17 23.42
CA HIS A 935 30.65 45.58 22.31
C HIS A 935 30.27 44.13 22.07
N GLN A 936 29.85 43.80 20.85
CA GLN A 936 29.48 42.46 20.42
C GLN A 936 30.35 42.00 19.25
N SER A 937 30.75 40.73 19.25
CA SER A 937 31.54 40.13 18.16
C SER A 937 30.67 39.84 16.93
N THR A 938 31.28 39.61 15.75
CA THR A 938 30.57 39.11 14.56
C THR A 938 29.78 37.85 14.91
N GLY A 939 28.53 37.74 14.42
CA GLY A 939 27.72 36.53 14.60
C GLY A 939 26.21 36.77 14.63
N ILE A 940 25.47 35.69 14.90
CA ILE A 940 24.00 35.66 14.93
C ILE A 940 23.49 35.70 16.38
N TYR A 941 22.57 36.64 16.67
CA TYR A 941 22.00 36.91 18.01
C TYR A 941 20.48 36.71 17.99
N GLN A 942 20.03 35.49 17.68
CA GLN A 942 18.62 35.17 17.44
C GLN A 942 17.88 34.51 18.61
N ILE A 943 18.59 33.90 19.55
CA ILE A 943 17.99 33.15 20.68
C ILE A 943 17.86 34.04 21.93
N ARG A 944 16.98 33.66 22.87
CA ARG A 944 16.65 34.51 24.04
C ARG A 944 17.85 34.90 24.90
N SER A 945 18.87 34.04 25.00
CA SER A 945 20.09 34.29 25.78
C SER A 945 21.04 35.29 25.13
N ARG A 946 20.86 35.60 23.84
CA ARG A 946 21.75 36.46 23.04
C ARG A 946 21.04 37.67 22.41
N ALA A 947 19.75 37.56 22.13
CA ALA A 947 18.93 38.64 21.60
C ALA A 947 18.75 39.76 22.64
N ALA A 948 18.51 40.99 22.18
CA ALA A 948 18.29 42.09 23.10
C ALA A 948 16.92 41.94 23.78
N TYR A 949 16.86 42.21 25.08
CA TYR A 949 15.64 42.05 25.87
C TYR A 949 14.98 43.40 26.15
N TRP A 950 13.66 43.48 25.92
CA TRP A 950 12.86 44.61 26.38
C TRP A 950 11.65 44.13 27.18
N ASP A 951 11.45 44.72 28.36
CA ASP A 951 10.38 44.41 29.32
C ASP A 951 9.14 45.32 29.19
N GLY A 952 9.06 46.08 28.08
CA GLY A 952 7.95 47.00 27.82
C GLY A 952 7.94 48.23 28.73
N ARG A 953 9.09 48.63 29.31
CA ARG A 953 9.22 49.84 30.14
C ARG A 953 9.96 50.98 29.44
N ASN A 954 9.58 52.20 29.77
CA ASN A 954 10.27 53.42 29.33
C ASN A 954 11.57 53.67 30.16
N LYS A 955 12.28 54.77 29.87
CA LYS A 955 13.49 55.17 30.61
C LYS A 955 13.27 55.44 32.11
N LEU A 956 12.05 55.76 32.55
CA LEU A 956 11.70 55.99 33.96
C LEU A 956 11.28 54.70 34.69
N GLY A 957 11.29 53.55 33.99
CA GLY A 957 10.85 52.26 34.54
C GLY A 957 9.33 52.08 34.54
N GLU A 958 8.58 52.97 33.91
CA GLU A 958 7.13 52.88 33.82
C GLU A 958 6.73 52.01 32.62
N ARG A 959 5.66 51.23 32.75
CA ARG A 959 5.12 50.43 31.64
C ARG A 959 4.59 51.35 30.54
N VAL A 960 4.93 51.04 29.30
CA VAL A 960 4.45 51.80 28.14
C VAL A 960 3.00 51.47 27.83
N ALA A 961 2.31 52.34 27.07
CA ALA A 961 0.91 52.13 26.69
C ALA A 961 0.78 51.07 25.57
N ASN A 962 -0.39 50.45 25.43
CA ASN A 962 -0.70 49.59 24.27
C ASN A 962 -0.54 50.40 22.99
N GLY A 963 0.06 49.80 21.97
CA GLY A 963 0.25 50.48 20.70
C GLY A 963 1.43 49.96 19.90
N ILE A 964 1.70 50.68 18.81
CA ILE A 964 2.81 50.40 17.89
C ILE A 964 4.04 51.18 18.37
N TYR A 965 5.15 50.46 18.49
CA TYR A 965 6.47 51.00 18.78
C TYR A 965 7.40 50.62 17.62
N PHE A 966 8.47 51.39 17.46
CA PHE A 966 9.50 51.13 16.47
C PHE A 966 10.83 50.92 17.16
N TYR A 967 11.67 50.04 16.63
CA TYR A 967 13.02 49.83 17.15
C TYR A 967 14.05 49.84 16.04
N GLN A 968 15.23 50.30 16.39
CA GLN A 968 16.37 50.39 15.48
C GLN A 968 17.62 49.89 16.17
N LEU A 969 18.41 49.12 15.42
CA LEU A 969 19.75 48.72 15.76
C LEU A 969 20.70 49.82 15.32
N GLN A 970 21.51 50.34 16.24
CA GLN A 970 22.58 51.27 15.98
C GLN A 970 23.91 50.56 16.24
N THR A 971 24.78 50.61 15.24
CA THR A 971 26.17 50.12 15.30
C THR A 971 27.12 51.24 14.87
N ASP A 972 28.42 51.06 15.05
CA ASP A 972 29.44 52.08 14.73
C ASP A 972 29.48 52.49 13.25
N SER A 973 29.04 51.62 12.34
CA SER A 973 29.18 51.79 10.88
C SER A 973 27.89 51.67 10.08
N VAL A 974 26.82 51.10 10.64
CA VAL A 974 25.54 50.85 9.94
C VAL A 974 24.35 51.06 10.88
N SER A 975 23.27 51.64 10.37
CA SER A 975 21.97 51.66 11.05
C SER A 975 20.92 51.02 10.15
N PRO A 976 20.62 49.71 10.32
CA PRO A 976 19.57 49.03 9.57
C PRO A 976 18.19 49.74 9.72
N PRO A 977 17.23 49.46 8.80
CA PRO A 977 15.91 50.06 8.84
C PRO A 977 15.18 49.81 10.17
N LEU A 978 14.39 50.80 10.60
CA LEU A 978 13.47 50.66 11.74
C LEU A 978 12.50 49.49 11.50
N ARG A 979 12.30 48.67 12.53
CA ARG A 979 11.26 47.63 12.54
C ARG A 979 10.14 48.01 13.50
N LYS A 980 8.94 47.50 13.24
CA LYS A 980 7.75 47.73 14.07
C LYS A 980 7.56 46.60 15.08
N MET A 981 7.11 46.95 16.28
CA MET A 981 6.61 46.00 17.28
C MET A 981 5.30 46.50 17.88
N VAL A 982 4.47 45.58 18.33
CA VAL A 982 3.15 45.87 18.90
C VAL A 982 3.13 45.37 20.34
N ILE A 983 2.81 46.25 21.29
CA ILE A 983 2.56 45.85 22.67
C ILE A 983 1.05 45.85 22.93
N LEU A 984 0.55 44.74 23.48
CA LEU A 984 -0.86 44.56 23.85
C LEU A 984 -0.92 44.15 25.31
N LYS A 985 -1.50 44.97 26.19
CA LYS A 985 -1.82 44.57 27.57
C LYS A 985 -2.87 43.48 27.64
#